data_AF-A0A7K3IUH2-F1
#
_entry.id   AF-A0A7K3IUH2-F1
#
_cell.length_a   1.000
_cell.length_b   1.000
_cell.length_c   1.000
_cell.angle_alpha   90.00
_cell.angle_beta   90.00
_cell.angle_gamma   90.00
#
_symmetry.space_group_name_H-M   'P 1'
#
loop_
_entity.id
_entity.type
_entity.pdbx_description
1 polymer ?
#
loop_
_entity_poly.entity_id
_entity_poly.type
_entity_poly.pdbx_seq_one_letter_code
_entity_poly.pdbx_strand_id
1 'polypeptide(L)'
;SGEFRDQYDNLVMTYRNMLAYTIEGINDPERGKIYTKLIQSILELSDRVRQDILSHYSGWTTYWVKQQTEKEQKLTGKSIIESVDDLMFKSDLDEWLKFSNEINPDPESEISKKHKLLIRNIFNHLWLTDYYGEAEESLINIFLNSVKFRWYEASIFTTAITLSSLRTWQSVKLLNLIRIYKSGQEQVMERALSGLILNLHYYNGRVLLYPEISSAVKDLAQSAIFREHCRIIVLQTIRSRETENLSRKLHDEILPQVAKLKPRLEDKLDLDNILPKDKSEERNPDWSEMFSGSEEIFRTMEELTKLQMEGADVYMSAFANLKHFDFFRDFPNWFMPFHPDHEVVNEIFRDEILGQGTNELAEAMYRTPFICNSDKYSLILNLKYLPDAQKTMMLKVFRMELEGLQQLGDDESMTDPNRRFRINVTQYLQDIYRFYKLSPYRKEFEDIFSGRLDIYNSEFFRLTCNAAEVEAGLADYFFSKNFYDDALSLYLRQADEKPDDAQLNEKIGYCYQQNTDYEEALKYYKRAELIDRKPWTIKKIALCLRRMGKNEEALEQYLQAGKMEPDNLHTTIMTAHCYLDLKDYNEALKYYFKIEYNDPGNLNILRPIAYCYLALGRFGDSQKYYDRLSSGKLTANDLINMGHLALCQGNKKEAVDLYRRSIISGEVTKEKFMTIFSDDKSLLISSGVNPDDLPILLDYLLFTFG
;
A
#
# COMPACT_ATOMS: atom_id res chain seq x y z
N SER A 1 -33.70 -24.61 2.48
CA SER A 1 -34.41 -25.63 3.29
C SER A 1 -35.74 -25.07 3.81
N GLY A 2 -36.66 -25.91 4.30
CA GLY A 2 -37.89 -25.44 4.97
C GLY A 2 -37.59 -24.66 6.26
N GLU A 3 -36.55 -25.06 6.98
CA GLU A 3 -36.12 -24.43 8.23
C GLU A 3 -35.78 -22.93 8.09
N PHE A 4 -35.05 -22.53 7.05
CA PHE A 4 -34.74 -21.10 6.84
C PHE A 4 -36.00 -20.28 6.53
N ARG A 5 -37.00 -20.88 5.89
CA ARG A 5 -38.27 -20.23 5.61
C ARG A 5 -39.06 -20.02 6.90
N ASP A 6 -39.12 -21.03 7.75
CA ASP A 6 -39.78 -20.94 9.06
C ASP A 6 -39.11 -19.86 9.93
N GLN A 7 -37.78 -19.80 9.95
CA GLN A 7 -37.03 -18.76 10.66
C GLN A 7 -37.31 -17.37 10.08
N TYR A 8 -37.35 -17.22 8.76
CA TYR A 8 -37.70 -15.96 8.10
C TYR A 8 -39.13 -15.51 8.46
N ASP A 9 -40.10 -16.41 8.38
CA ASP A 9 -41.51 -16.11 8.68
C ASP A 9 -41.68 -15.69 10.15
N ASN A 10 -40.94 -16.32 11.08
CA ASN A 10 -40.90 -15.91 12.48
C ASN A 10 -40.32 -14.50 12.67
N LEU A 11 -39.26 -14.12 11.94
CA LEU A 11 -38.70 -12.77 11.98
C LEU A 11 -39.68 -11.73 11.42
N VAL A 12 -40.34 -12.04 10.30
CA VAL A 12 -41.38 -11.18 9.71
C VAL A 12 -42.53 -10.97 10.68
N MET A 13 -43.01 -12.04 11.34
CA MET A 13 -44.06 -11.95 12.34
C MET A 13 -43.64 -11.07 13.53
N THR A 14 -42.42 -11.25 14.03
CA THR A 14 -41.86 -10.45 15.13
C THR A 14 -41.84 -8.96 14.77
N TYR A 15 -41.38 -8.61 13.58
CA TYR A 15 -41.37 -7.23 13.11
C TYR A 15 -42.78 -6.64 12.95
N ARG A 16 -43.72 -7.40 12.39
CA ARG A 16 -45.12 -6.98 12.26
C ARG A 16 -45.76 -6.67 13.61
N ASN A 17 -45.53 -7.52 14.61
CA ASN A 17 -46.04 -7.28 15.97
C ASN A 17 -45.44 -6.02 16.57
N MET A 18 -44.13 -5.79 16.39
CA MET A 18 -43.45 -4.58 16.86
C MET A 18 -44.02 -3.31 16.21
N LEU A 19 -44.32 -3.35 14.90
CA LEU A 19 -44.97 -2.24 14.19
C LEU A 19 -46.38 -1.98 14.72
N ALA A 20 -47.20 -3.03 14.90
CA ALA A 20 -48.55 -2.91 15.43
C ALA A 20 -48.56 -2.24 16.81
N TYR A 21 -47.76 -2.75 17.76
CA TYR A 21 -47.65 -2.17 19.10
C TYR A 21 -47.13 -0.73 19.10
N THR A 22 -46.25 -0.38 18.16
CA THR A 22 -45.74 0.99 18.03
C THR A 22 -46.82 1.95 17.56
N ILE A 23 -47.63 1.56 16.56
CA ILE A 23 -48.73 2.39 16.03
C ILE A 23 -49.90 2.48 17.01
N GLU A 24 -50.16 1.42 17.78
CA GLU A 24 -51.18 1.39 18.84
C GLU A 24 -50.79 2.22 20.08
N GLY A 25 -49.58 2.79 20.13
CA GLY A 25 -49.11 3.63 21.23
C GLY A 25 -48.73 2.86 22.50
N ILE A 26 -48.54 1.54 22.40
CA ILE A 26 -48.15 0.69 23.53
C ILE A 26 -46.68 0.95 23.87
N ASN A 27 -46.42 1.48 25.07
CA ASN A 27 -45.06 1.75 25.53
C ASN A 27 -44.39 0.46 26.04
N ASP A 28 -43.44 -0.06 25.27
CA ASP A 28 -42.62 -1.22 25.64
C ASP A 28 -41.18 -0.75 25.92
N PRO A 29 -40.69 -0.81 27.17
CA PRO A 29 -39.34 -0.37 27.53
C PRO A 29 -38.25 -1.24 26.89
N GLU A 30 -38.56 -2.47 26.45
CA GLU A 30 -37.62 -3.41 25.85
C GLU A 30 -37.61 -3.36 24.32
N ARG A 31 -38.45 -2.52 23.71
CA ARG A 31 -38.58 -2.39 22.24
C ARG A 31 -37.24 -2.23 21.53
N GLY A 32 -36.33 -1.42 22.09
CA GLY A 32 -34.99 -1.22 21.54
C GLY A 32 -34.16 -2.50 21.52
N LYS A 33 -34.21 -3.32 22.58
CA LYS A 33 -33.49 -4.60 22.64
C LYS A 33 -34.08 -5.61 21.67
N ILE A 34 -35.42 -5.66 21.56
CA ILE A 34 -36.13 -6.51 20.60
C ILE A 34 -35.73 -6.14 19.17
N TYR A 35 -35.70 -4.84 18.86
CA TYR A 35 -35.32 -4.35 17.53
C TYR A 35 -33.87 -4.72 17.17
N THR A 36 -32.91 -4.50 18.09
CA THR A 36 -31.52 -4.92 17.88
C THR A 36 -31.42 -6.43 17.68
N LYS A 37 -32.12 -7.23 18.50
CA LYS A 37 -32.10 -8.70 18.37
C LYS A 37 -32.71 -9.17 17.05
N LEU A 38 -33.74 -8.48 16.55
CA LEU A 38 -34.33 -8.75 15.25
C LEU A 38 -33.29 -8.52 14.13
N ILE A 39 -32.57 -7.40 14.16
CA ILE A 39 -31.51 -7.10 13.18
C ILE A 39 -30.41 -8.16 13.24
N GLN A 40 -29.92 -8.50 14.44
CA GLN A 40 -28.91 -9.56 14.62
C GLN A 40 -29.39 -10.88 14.01
N SER A 41 -30.64 -11.27 14.27
CA SER A 41 -31.20 -12.54 13.80
C SER A 41 -31.38 -12.56 12.27
N ILE A 42 -31.70 -11.42 11.65
CA ILE A 42 -31.75 -11.28 10.19
C ILE A 42 -30.35 -11.44 9.59
N LEU A 43 -29.34 -10.79 10.16
CA LEU A 43 -27.96 -10.89 9.70
C LEU A 43 -27.43 -12.33 9.84
N GLU A 44 -27.69 -12.97 10.98
CA GLU A 44 -27.32 -14.37 11.24
C GLU A 44 -28.02 -15.34 10.29
N LEU A 45 -29.30 -15.13 9.98
CA LEU A 45 -30.01 -15.92 8.98
C LEU A 45 -29.43 -15.70 7.58
N SER A 46 -29.13 -14.45 7.21
CA SER A 46 -28.53 -14.12 5.92
C SER A 46 -27.16 -14.80 5.73
N ASP A 47 -26.32 -14.77 6.77
CA ASP A 47 -25.01 -15.44 6.73
C ASP A 47 -25.18 -16.96 6.57
N ARG A 48 -26.09 -17.59 7.33
CA ARG A 48 -26.37 -19.03 7.21
C ARG A 48 -26.89 -19.42 5.84
N VAL A 49 -27.83 -18.66 5.29
CA VAL A 49 -28.37 -18.89 3.94
C VAL A 49 -27.26 -18.76 2.89
N ARG A 50 -26.39 -17.75 3.02
CA ARG A 50 -25.25 -17.60 2.12
C ARG A 50 -24.30 -18.80 2.19
N GLN A 51 -23.96 -19.27 3.38
CA GLN A 51 -23.10 -20.46 3.54
C GLN A 51 -23.74 -21.72 2.96
N ASP A 52 -25.05 -21.90 3.15
CA ASP A 52 -25.81 -23.01 2.58
C ASP A 52 -25.84 -22.97 1.05
N ILE A 53 -26.03 -21.79 0.45
CA ILE A 53 -25.96 -21.64 -1.01
C ILE A 53 -24.56 -21.96 -1.52
N LEU A 54 -23.52 -21.41 -0.89
CA LEU A 54 -22.14 -21.63 -1.33
C LEU A 54 -21.70 -23.09 -1.17
N SER A 55 -22.16 -23.78 -0.12
CA SER A 55 -21.83 -25.20 0.09
C SER A 55 -22.44 -26.10 -1.01
N HIS A 56 -23.61 -25.75 -1.54
CA HIS A 56 -24.27 -26.56 -2.56
C HIS A 56 -23.91 -26.19 -4.00
N TYR A 57 -23.63 -24.90 -4.27
CA TYR A 57 -23.60 -24.39 -5.64
C TYR A 57 -22.27 -23.76 -6.09
N SER A 58 -21.31 -23.54 -5.20
CA SER A 58 -20.09 -22.80 -5.58
C SER A 58 -19.14 -23.58 -6.49
N GLY A 59 -19.03 -24.91 -6.31
CA GLY A 59 -17.98 -25.72 -6.93
C GLY A 59 -16.56 -25.35 -6.49
N TRP A 60 -16.43 -24.56 -5.41
CA TRP A 60 -15.15 -24.05 -4.92
C TRP A 60 -14.38 -25.09 -4.09
N THR A 61 -13.06 -25.04 -4.19
CA THR A 61 -12.16 -25.98 -3.51
C THR A 61 -12.30 -25.89 -2.00
N THR A 62 -12.43 -24.68 -1.47
CA THR A 62 -12.65 -24.41 -0.03
C THR A 62 -13.90 -25.13 0.51
N TYR A 63 -15.02 -25.08 -0.21
CA TYR A 63 -16.25 -25.77 0.19
C TYR A 63 -16.17 -27.28 -0.05
N TRP A 64 -15.41 -27.73 -1.05
CA TRP A 64 -15.12 -29.15 -1.23
C TRP A 64 -14.30 -29.70 -0.06
N VAL A 65 -13.24 -29.02 0.38
CA VAL A 65 -12.44 -29.42 1.56
C VAL A 65 -13.33 -29.46 2.81
N LYS A 66 -14.20 -28.46 3.01
CA LYS A 66 -15.16 -28.43 4.12
C LYS A 66 -16.03 -29.70 4.14
N GLN A 67 -16.64 -30.05 3.00
CA GLN A 67 -17.48 -31.25 2.88
C GLN A 67 -16.70 -32.54 3.13
N GLN A 68 -15.44 -32.64 2.67
CA GLN A 68 -14.60 -33.80 2.97
C GLN A 68 -14.31 -33.91 4.46
N THR A 69 -13.94 -32.82 5.13
CA THR A 69 -13.67 -32.82 6.58
C THR A 69 -14.92 -33.22 7.38
N GLU A 70 -16.10 -32.69 7.03
CA GLU A 70 -17.36 -33.08 7.67
C GLU A 70 -17.71 -34.55 7.43
N LYS A 71 -17.44 -35.07 6.23
CA LYS A 71 -17.67 -36.47 5.88
C LYS A 71 -16.73 -37.40 6.64
N GLU A 72 -15.45 -37.04 6.74
CA GLU A 72 -14.45 -37.80 7.50
C GLU A 72 -14.84 -37.90 8.98
N GLN A 73 -15.24 -36.80 9.61
CA GLN A 73 -15.72 -36.80 11.00
C GLN A 73 -16.95 -37.70 11.20
N LYS A 74 -17.90 -37.68 10.25
CA LYS A 74 -19.07 -38.57 10.27
C LYS A 74 -18.69 -40.04 10.11
N LEU A 75 -17.68 -40.35 9.28
CA LEU A 75 -17.22 -41.72 9.02
C LEU A 75 -16.41 -42.30 10.18
N THR A 76 -15.54 -41.51 10.80
CA THR A 76 -14.75 -41.94 11.95
C THR A 76 -15.59 -42.09 13.20
N GLY A 77 -16.74 -41.41 13.26
CA GLY A 77 -17.58 -41.33 14.45
C GLY A 77 -16.90 -40.61 15.61
N LYS A 78 -15.76 -39.96 15.35
CA LYS A 78 -14.96 -39.23 16.32
C LYS A 78 -15.03 -37.74 16.06
N SER A 79 -15.21 -36.97 17.12
CA SER A 79 -15.03 -35.53 17.07
C SER A 79 -13.56 -35.18 16.77
N ILE A 80 -13.33 -33.95 16.32
CA ILE A 80 -11.98 -33.42 16.17
C ILE A 80 -11.22 -33.45 17.51
N ILE A 81 -11.91 -33.23 18.64
CA ILE A 81 -11.31 -33.28 19.97
C ILE A 81 -10.82 -34.70 20.25
N GLU A 82 -11.66 -35.71 20.03
CA GLU A 82 -11.26 -37.11 20.24
C GLU A 82 -10.09 -37.51 19.34
N SER A 83 -10.02 -36.93 18.13
CA SER A 83 -8.90 -37.16 17.21
C SER A 83 -7.61 -36.49 17.70
N VAL A 84 -7.71 -35.27 18.24
CA VAL A 84 -6.60 -34.57 18.90
C VAL A 84 -6.18 -35.34 20.14
N ASP A 85 -7.11 -35.74 21.00
CA ASP A 85 -6.83 -36.46 22.23
C ASP A 85 -6.21 -37.83 21.94
N ASP A 86 -6.71 -38.59 20.97
CA ASP A 86 -6.12 -39.86 20.56
C ASP A 86 -4.67 -39.67 20.08
N LEU A 87 -4.39 -38.65 19.28
CA LEU A 87 -3.04 -38.37 18.79
C LEU A 87 -2.12 -37.73 19.84
N MET A 88 -2.68 -37.10 20.87
CA MET A 88 -1.93 -36.36 21.90
C MET A 88 -1.82 -37.12 23.23
N PHE A 89 -2.56 -38.21 23.41
CA PHE A 89 -2.58 -39.02 24.63
C PHE A 89 -2.45 -40.53 24.39
N LYS A 90 -2.83 -41.09 23.22
CA LYS A 90 -2.69 -42.54 22.94
C LYS A 90 -1.46 -42.93 22.14
N SER A 91 -0.81 -42.02 21.42
CA SER A 91 0.57 -42.26 20.95
C SER A 91 1.47 -42.24 22.17
N ASP A 92 2.33 -43.24 22.33
CA ASP A 92 3.19 -43.42 23.50
C ASP A 92 3.73 -42.08 23.98
N LEU A 93 3.34 -41.68 25.20
CA LEU A 93 3.71 -40.41 25.81
C LEU A 93 5.23 -40.19 25.73
N ASP A 94 6.01 -41.26 25.79
CA ASP A 94 7.47 -41.29 25.64
C ASP A 94 7.95 -40.96 24.21
N GLU A 95 7.22 -41.32 23.15
CA GLU A 95 7.55 -40.97 21.76
C GLU A 95 7.18 -39.51 21.44
N TRP A 96 6.05 -39.03 21.96
CA TRP A 96 5.66 -37.63 21.82
C TRP A 96 6.57 -36.70 22.65
N LEU A 97 6.99 -37.15 23.84
CA LEU A 97 8.00 -36.46 24.65
C LEU A 97 9.37 -36.47 23.96
N LYS A 98 9.75 -37.56 23.27
CA LYS A 98 10.93 -37.58 22.40
C LYS A 98 10.78 -36.59 21.24
N PHE A 99 9.63 -36.51 20.58
CA PHE A 99 9.36 -35.51 19.52
C PHE A 99 9.37 -34.06 20.04
N SER A 100 8.97 -33.85 21.30
CA SER A 100 9.05 -32.55 21.96
C SER A 100 10.50 -32.16 22.35
N ASN A 101 11.36 -33.16 22.59
CA ASN A 101 12.78 -32.99 22.95
C ASN A 101 13.73 -33.09 21.74
N GLU A 102 13.32 -33.73 20.65
CA GLU A 102 14.04 -33.78 19.39
C GLU A 102 13.84 -32.45 18.66
N ILE A 103 14.97 -31.82 18.31
CA ILE A 103 14.97 -30.54 17.59
C ILE A 103 14.43 -30.75 16.16
N ASN A 104 14.66 -31.93 15.57
CA ASN A 104 14.21 -32.29 14.22
C ASN A 104 13.91 -33.80 14.12
N PRO A 105 12.66 -34.23 14.37
CA PRO A 105 12.25 -35.61 14.15
C PRO A 105 12.23 -35.94 12.64
N ASP A 106 12.43 -37.22 12.31
CA ASP A 106 12.44 -37.68 10.91
C ASP A 106 11.13 -37.28 10.20
N PRO A 107 11.17 -36.42 9.15
CA PRO A 107 9.97 -35.95 8.44
C PRO A 107 9.17 -37.09 7.79
N GLU A 108 9.84 -38.20 7.51
CA GLU A 108 9.25 -39.40 6.88
C GLU A 108 8.66 -40.38 7.89
N SER A 109 8.88 -40.17 9.20
CA SER A 109 8.29 -41.02 10.22
C SER A 109 6.76 -40.95 10.19
N GLU A 110 6.10 -42.06 10.54
CA GLU A 110 4.64 -42.14 10.62
C GLU A 110 4.05 -41.13 11.60
N ILE A 111 4.79 -40.79 12.66
CA ILE A 111 4.36 -39.80 13.66
C ILE A 111 4.41 -38.39 13.06
N SER A 112 5.50 -38.00 12.39
CA SER A 112 5.61 -36.72 11.69
C SER A 112 4.50 -36.55 10.66
N LYS A 113 4.21 -37.59 9.86
CA LYS A 113 3.12 -37.58 8.88
C LYS A 113 1.75 -37.40 9.53
N LYS A 114 1.47 -38.12 10.62
CA LYS A 114 0.23 -37.99 11.39
C LYS A 114 0.09 -36.60 12.03
N HIS A 115 1.18 -36.06 12.56
CA HIS A 115 1.20 -34.71 13.15
C HIS A 115 0.88 -33.64 12.10
N LYS A 116 1.55 -33.67 10.93
CA LYS A 116 1.25 -32.74 9.82
C LYS A 116 -0.21 -32.81 9.39
N LEU A 117 -0.74 -34.04 9.26
CA LEU A 117 -2.14 -34.26 8.92
C LEU A 117 -3.07 -33.67 10.00
N LEU A 118 -2.73 -33.85 11.28
CA LEU A 118 -3.48 -33.28 12.40
C LEU A 118 -3.49 -31.76 12.34
N ILE A 119 -2.34 -31.11 12.17
CA ILE A 119 -2.22 -29.66 12.05
C ILE A 119 -3.08 -29.14 10.90
N ARG A 120 -3.01 -29.79 9.73
CA ARG A 120 -3.86 -29.47 8.57
C ARG A 120 -5.36 -29.62 8.90
N ASN A 121 -5.73 -30.70 9.58
CA ASN A 121 -7.12 -30.98 9.93
C ASN A 121 -7.67 -29.98 10.95
N ILE A 122 -6.87 -29.60 11.97
CA ILE A 122 -7.26 -28.57 12.95
C ILE A 122 -7.42 -27.22 12.24
N PHE A 123 -6.46 -26.83 11.40
CA PHE A 123 -6.55 -25.57 10.65
C PHE A 123 -7.81 -25.54 9.78
N ASN A 124 -8.03 -26.58 8.98
CA ASN A 124 -9.20 -26.67 8.11
C ASN A 124 -10.50 -26.68 8.92
N HIS A 125 -10.54 -27.37 10.06
CA HIS A 125 -11.71 -27.39 10.92
C HIS A 125 -12.01 -26.00 11.51
N LEU A 126 -11.02 -25.33 12.14
CA LEU A 126 -11.20 -23.98 12.68
C LEU A 126 -11.62 -22.99 11.57
N TRP A 127 -11.00 -23.04 10.40
CA TRP A 127 -11.35 -22.14 9.32
C TRP A 127 -12.74 -22.43 8.71
N LEU A 128 -13.02 -23.71 8.43
CA LEU A 128 -14.16 -24.10 7.60
C LEU A 128 -15.46 -24.33 8.39
N THR A 129 -15.39 -24.50 9.72
CA THR A 129 -16.57 -24.50 10.59
C THR A 129 -17.28 -23.14 10.56
N ASP A 130 -18.57 -23.14 10.19
CA ASP A 130 -19.35 -21.91 10.06
C ASP A 130 -19.63 -21.25 11.42
N TYR A 131 -19.95 -22.02 12.44
CA TYR A 131 -20.28 -21.54 13.78
C TYR A 131 -19.57 -22.40 14.82
N TYR A 132 -18.79 -21.76 15.69
CA TYR A 132 -18.08 -22.43 16.76
C TYR A 132 -19.05 -22.83 17.87
N GLY A 133 -18.84 -24.02 18.39
CA GLY A 133 -19.47 -24.55 19.59
C GLY A 133 -18.43 -25.01 20.62
N GLU A 134 -18.81 -25.98 21.45
CA GLU A 134 -17.95 -26.52 22.52
C GLU A 134 -16.67 -27.19 21.98
N ALA A 135 -16.75 -27.75 20.76
CA ALA A 135 -15.63 -28.44 20.13
C ALA A 135 -14.47 -27.48 19.84
N GLU A 136 -14.76 -26.39 19.15
CA GLU A 136 -13.78 -25.38 18.79
C GLU A 136 -13.27 -24.64 20.02
N GLU A 137 -14.14 -24.35 21.00
CA GLU A 137 -13.69 -23.74 22.26
C GLU A 137 -12.69 -24.61 23.03
N SER A 138 -12.94 -25.92 23.07
CA SER A 138 -12.01 -26.86 23.70
C SER A 138 -10.68 -26.90 22.95
N LEU A 139 -10.69 -26.92 21.61
CA LEU A 139 -9.45 -26.85 20.81
C LEU A 139 -8.66 -25.57 21.10
N ILE A 140 -9.33 -24.42 21.17
CA ILE A 140 -8.69 -23.14 21.46
C ILE A 140 -8.11 -23.13 22.87
N ASN A 141 -8.82 -23.70 23.85
CA ASN A 141 -8.31 -23.87 25.20
C ASN A 141 -7.10 -24.80 25.26
N ILE A 142 -7.07 -25.87 24.46
CA ILE A 142 -5.92 -26.78 24.38
C ILE A 142 -4.69 -26.02 23.89
N PHE A 143 -4.75 -25.30 22.77
CA PHE A 143 -3.53 -24.63 22.27
C PHE A 143 -3.15 -23.36 23.02
N LEU A 144 -4.05 -22.72 23.77
CA LEU A 144 -3.70 -21.59 24.64
C LEU A 144 -3.03 -22.00 25.95
N ASN A 145 -3.42 -23.16 26.52
CA ASN A 145 -2.99 -23.56 27.86
C ASN A 145 -2.00 -24.74 27.87
N SER A 146 -1.82 -25.43 26.75
CA SER A 146 -0.92 -26.58 26.68
C SER A 146 0.44 -26.21 26.09
N VAL A 147 1.50 -26.84 26.60
CA VAL A 147 2.85 -26.82 26.00
C VAL A 147 2.92 -27.74 24.76
N LYS A 148 1.78 -28.32 24.34
CA LYS A 148 1.74 -29.36 23.29
C LYS A 148 1.92 -28.76 21.91
N PHE A 149 1.28 -27.63 21.61
CA PHE A 149 1.44 -26.97 20.31
C PHE A 149 2.56 -25.95 20.35
N ARG A 150 3.37 -25.93 19.29
CA ARG A 150 4.43 -24.94 19.13
C ARG A 150 3.82 -23.59 18.75
N TRP A 151 4.55 -22.50 19.01
CA TRP A 151 4.08 -21.14 18.74
C TRP A 151 3.71 -20.91 17.26
N TYR A 152 4.40 -21.58 16.31
CA TYR A 152 4.11 -21.48 14.88
C TYR A 152 2.83 -22.22 14.48
N GLU A 153 2.46 -23.28 15.19
CA GLU A 153 1.18 -23.99 15.02
C GLU A 153 0.02 -23.15 15.59
N ALA A 154 0.20 -22.60 16.79
CA ALA A 154 -0.76 -21.66 17.37
C ALA A 154 -0.98 -20.44 16.47
N SER A 155 0.07 -19.98 15.78
CA SER A 155 0.01 -18.86 14.83
C SER A 155 -0.88 -19.15 13.61
N ILE A 156 -0.77 -20.35 13.01
CA ILE A 156 -1.64 -20.74 11.90
C ILE A 156 -3.08 -21.01 12.36
N PHE A 157 -3.29 -21.59 13.55
CA PHE A 157 -4.64 -21.78 14.11
C PHE A 157 -5.33 -20.46 14.40
N THR A 158 -4.59 -19.48 14.92
CA THR A 158 -5.09 -18.11 15.11
C THR A 158 -5.53 -17.50 13.78
N THR A 159 -4.77 -17.75 12.71
CA THR A 159 -5.13 -17.30 11.35
C THR A 159 -6.37 -18.01 10.83
N ALA A 160 -6.54 -19.30 11.11
CA ALA A 160 -7.76 -20.03 10.77
C ALA A 160 -9.00 -19.39 11.41
N ILE A 161 -8.92 -18.96 12.68
CA ILE A 161 -10.01 -18.24 13.38
C ILE A 161 -10.28 -16.88 12.70
N THR A 162 -9.23 -16.15 12.32
CA THR A 162 -9.35 -14.89 11.56
C THR A 162 -10.12 -15.09 10.25
N LEU A 163 -9.73 -16.08 9.45
CA LEU A 163 -10.37 -16.38 8.17
C LEU A 163 -11.79 -16.93 8.35
N SER A 164 -12.02 -17.71 9.42
CA SER A 164 -13.35 -18.22 9.80
C SER A 164 -14.30 -17.08 10.14
N SER A 165 -13.80 -16.07 10.85
CA SER A 165 -14.56 -14.88 11.22
C SER A 165 -14.90 -14.01 10.01
N LEU A 166 -13.98 -13.93 9.03
CA LEU A 166 -14.24 -13.22 7.76
C LEU A 166 -15.30 -13.95 6.94
N ARG A 167 -15.32 -15.29 6.97
CA ARG A 167 -16.37 -16.09 6.33
C ARG A 167 -17.73 -15.94 6.98
N THR A 168 -17.84 -15.96 8.30
CA THR A 168 -19.12 -15.84 9.02
C THR A 168 -18.94 -15.09 10.32
N TRP A 169 -19.80 -14.10 10.55
CA TRP A 169 -19.80 -13.36 11.80
C TRP A 169 -20.36 -14.20 12.94
N GLN A 170 -19.60 -14.31 14.03
CA GLN A 170 -20.05 -14.83 15.31
C GLN A 170 -19.22 -14.17 16.41
N SER A 171 -19.87 -13.58 17.42
CA SER A 171 -19.17 -12.83 18.48
C SER A 171 -18.14 -13.69 19.21
N VAL A 172 -18.44 -14.98 19.44
CA VAL A 172 -17.52 -15.94 20.06
C VAL A 172 -16.16 -16.03 19.34
N LYS A 173 -16.12 -16.02 18.00
CA LYS A 173 -14.85 -16.09 17.26
C LYS A 173 -13.97 -14.86 17.50
N LEU A 174 -14.58 -13.67 17.56
CA LEU A 174 -13.87 -12.42 17.84
C LEU A 174 -13.41 -12.33 19.30
N LEU A 175 -14.24 -12.80 20.24
CA LEU A 175 -13.86 -12.92 21.65
C LEU A 175 -12.69 -13.90 21.84
N ASN A 176 -12.60 -14.95 21.02
CA ASN A 176 -11.44 -15.84 21.01
C ASN A 176 -10.18 -15.16 20.49
N LEU A 177 -10.26 -14.34 19.44
CA LEU A 177 -9.10 -13.52 19.02
C LEU A 177 -8.65 -12.57 20.13
N ILE A 178 -9.59 -11.96 20.87
CA ILE A 178 -9.28 -11.17 22.07
C ILE A 178 -8.60 -12.02 23.16
N ARG A 179 -9.10 -13.24 23.42
CA ARG A 179 -8.51 -14.16 24.39
C ARG A 179 -7.09 -14.56 24.01
N ILE A 180 -6.85 -14.85 22.74
CA ILE A 180 -5.53 -15.19 22.20
C ILE A 180 -4.59 -13.99 22.30
N TYR A 181 -5.03 -12.78 21.97
CA TYR A 181 -4.21 -11.58 22.15
C TYR A 181 -3.79 -11.39 23.62
N LYS A 182 -4.72 -11.61 24.56
CA LYS A 182 -4.46 -11.51 26.00
C LYS A 182 -3.48 -12.56 26.53
N SER A 183 -3.21 -13.65 25.81
CA SER A 183 -2.22 -14.65 26.24
C SER A 183 -0.80 -14.11 26.18
N GLY A 184 -0.55 -13.07 25.38
CA GLY A 184 0.75 -12.41 25.26
C GLY A 184 1.83 -13.25 24.56
N GLN A 185 1.48 -14.39 23.97
CA GLN A 185 2.43 -15.19 23.22
C GLN A 185 2.82 -14.47 21.93
N GLU A 186 4.12 -14.18 21.78
CA GLU A 186 4.66 -13.48 20.62
C GLU A 186 4.40 -14.24 19.31
N GLN A 187 4.26 -13.49 18.22
CA GLN A 187 3.76 -13.89 16.89
C GLN A 187 2.30 -14.34 16.87
N VAL A 188 1.80 -14.95 17.94
CA VAL A 188 0.41 -15.41 18.07
C VAL A 188 -0.52 -14.23 18.39
N MET A 189 -0.14 -13.37 19.35
CA MET A 189 -0.94 -12.21 19.74
C MET A 189 -1.06 -11.16 18.62
N GLU A 190 0.01 -10.93 17.86
CA GLU A 190 0.06 -10.01 16.73
C GLU A 190 -0.92 -10.43 15.64
N ARG A 191 -0.98 -11.73 15.37
CA ARG A 191 -1.93 -12.34 14.44
C ARG A 191 -3.36 -12.22 14.92
N ALA A 192 -3.59 -12.48 16.21
CA ALA A 192 -4.91 -12.40 16.81
C ALA A 192 -5.46 -10.97 16.75
N LEU A 193 -4.65 -9.98 17.11
CA LEU A 193 -5.07 -8.58 17.05
C LEU A 193 -5.23 -8.08 15.61
N SER A 194 -4.31 -8.43 14.70
CA SER A 194 -4.43 -8.08 13.29
C SER A 194 -5.71 -8.67 12.69
N GLY A 195 -6.00 -9.93 12.99
CA GLY A 195 -7.22 -10.59 12.57
C GLY A 195 -8.48 -9.97 13.15
N LEU A 196 -8.47 -9.59 14.43
CA LEU A 196 -9.57 -8.89 15.08
C LEU A 196 -9.86 -7.56 14.39
N ILE A 197 -8.83 -6.75 14.13
CA ILE A 197 -8.97 -5.43 13.48
C ILE A 197 -9.53 -5.57 12.07
N LEU A 198 -8.98 -6.49 11.27
CA LEU A 198 -9.47 -6.75 9.90
C LEU A 198 -10.95 -7.18 9.90
N ASN A 199 -11.34 -8.05 10.84
CA ASN A 199 -12.73 -8.52 10.96
C ASN A 199 -13.69 -7.40 11.41
N LEU A 200 -13.29 -6.60 12.39
CA LEU A 200 -14.13 -5.49 12.88
C LEU A 200 -14.25 -4.37 11.84
N HIS A 201 -13.23 -4.17 10.99
CA HIS A 201 -13.33 -3.30 9.84
C HIS A 201 -14.25 -3.87 8.75
N TYR A 202 -14.06 -5.14 8.37
CA TYR A 202 -14.87 -5.79 7.34
C TYR A 202 -16.37 -5.81 7.70
N TYR A 203 -16.69 -6.04 8.97
CA TYR A 203 -18.05 -6.00 9.51
C TYR A 203 -18.35 -4.73 10.32
N ASN A 204 -17.80 -3.58 9.93
CA ASN A 204 -17.90 -2.33 10.70
C ASN A 204 -19.35 -1.98 11.12
N GLY A 205 -20.32 -2.15 10.21
CA GLY A 205 -21.74 -1.89 10.48
C GLY A 205 -22.38 -2.82 11.52
N ARG A 206 -21.74 -3.92 11.90
CA ARG A 206 -22.23 -4.88 12.90
C ARG A 206 -21.70 -4.58 14.31
N VAL A 207 -20.60 -3.86 14.46
CA VAL A 207 -19.89 -3.70 15.76
C VAL A 207 -20.82 -3.18 16.88
N LEU A 208 -21.61 -2.15 16.59
CA LEU A 208 -22.55 -1.56 17.57
C LEU A 208 -23.77 -2.44 17.87
N LEU A 209 -24.06 -3.43 17.03
CA LEU A 209 -25.15 -4.36 17.25
C LEU A 209 -24.79 -5.42 18.30
N TYR A 210 -23.49 -5.64 18.60
CA TYR A 210 -23.01 -6.67 19.53
C TYR A 210 -22.26 -6.02 20.71
N PRO A 211 -22.97 -5.63 21.79
CA PRO A 211 -22.40 -4.91 22.92
C PRO A 211 -21.27 -5.66 23.63
N GLU A 212 -21.29 -7.00 23.62
CA GLU A 212 -20.23 -7.83 24.20
C GLU A 212 -18.88 -7.61 23.52
N ILE A 213 -18.87 -7.38 22.21
CA ILE A 213 -17.66 -7.06 21.44
C ILE A 213 -17.21 -5.64 21.75
N SER A 214 -18.14 -4.68 21.67
CA SER A 214 -17.85 -3.28 21.92
C SER A 214 -17.32 -3.06 23.35
N SER A 215 -17.87 -3.76 24.34
CA SER A 215 -17.39 -3.73 25.74
C SER A 215 -15.99 -4.32 25.86
N ALA A 216 -15.76 -5.51 25.31
CA ALA A 216 -14.44 -6.16 25.39
C ALA A 216 -13.33 -5.33 24.73
N VAL A 217 -13.64 -4.67 23.62
CA VAL A 217 -12.72 -3.75 22.93
C VAL A 217 -12.46 -2.50 23.77
N LYS A 218 -13.49 -1.89 24.36
CA LYS A 218 -13.34 -0.74 25.28
C LYS A 218 -12.50 -1.07 26.50
N ASP A 219 -12.64 -2.27 27.05
CA ASP A 219 -11.84 -2.73 28.19
C ASP A 219 -10.37 -2.86 27.80
N LEU A 220 -10.06 -3.43 26.63
CA LEU A 220 -8.69 -3.47 26.10
C LEU A 220 -8.14 -2.07 25.82
N ALA A 221 -8.98 -1.16 25.31
CA ALA A 221 -8.62 0.21 24.98
C ALA A 221 -8.14 1.03 26.19
N GLN A 222 -8.36 0.57 27.43
CA GLN A 222 -7.79 1.21 28.62
C GLN A 222 -6.25 1.12 28.66
N SER A 223 -5.67 0.06 28.07
CA SER A 223 -4.22 -0.13 28.00
C SER A 223 -3.57 0.73 26.90
N ALA A 224 -2.59 1.55 27.28
CA ALA A 224 -1.82 2.36 26.33
C ALA A 224 -1.05 1.50 25.31
N ILE A 225 -0.52 0.35 25.76
CA ILE A 225 0.18 -0.62 24.90
C ILE A 225 -0.77 -1.15 23.82
N PHE A 226 -2.00 -1.52 24.21
CA PHE A 226 -3.00 -1.99 23.25
C PHE A 226 -3.37 -0.92 22.22
N ARG A 227 -3.55 0.34 22.63
CA ARG A 227 -3.84 1.44 21.70
C ARG A 227 -2.71 1.65 20.69
N GLU A 228 -1.46 1.55 21.14
CA GLU A 228 -0.29 1.64 20.25
C GLU A 228 -0.18 0.44 19.31
N HIS A 229 -0.43 -0.78 19.81
CA HIS A 229 -0.51 -1.98 18.97
C HIS A 229 -1.57 -1.84 17.85
N CYS A 230 -2.76 -1.32 18.19
CA CYS A 230 -3.82 -1.04 17.22
C CYS A 230 -3.35 -0.01 16.18
N ARG A 231 -2.71 1.08 16.60
CA ARG A 231 -2.15 2.09 15.70
C ARG A 231 -1.14 1.49 14.73
N ILE A 232 -0.22 0.67 15.23
CA ILE A 232 0.81 0.01 14.40
C ILE A 232 0.14 -0.87 13.34
N ILE A 233 -0.85 -1.70 13.72
CA ILE A 233 -1.56 -2.57 12.78
C ILE A 233 -2.32 -1.76 11.73
N VAL A 234 -3.00 -0.69 12.13
CA VAL A 234 -3.72 0.20 11.19
C VAL A 234 -2.74 0.78 10.18
N LEU A 235 -1.61 1.33 10.65
CA LEU A 235 -0.55 1.85 9.79
C LEU A 235 0.00 0.78 8.84
N GLN A 236 0.37 -0.40 9.33
CA GLN A 236 0.91 -1.47 8.47
C GLN A 236 -0.15 -2.00 7.47
N THR A 237 -1.42 -2.01 7.85
CA THR A 237 -2.49 -2.45 6.95
C THR A 237 -2.71 -1.45 5.82
N ILE A 238 -2.76 -0.15 6.12
CA ILE A 238 -2.88 0.92 5.12
C ILE A 238 -1.75 0.82 4.09
N ARG A 239 -0.54 0.49 4.54
CA ARG A 239 0.64 0.39 3.67
C ARG A 239 0.57 -0.72 2.65
N SER A 240 -0.20 -1.77 2.92
CA SER A 240 -0.47 -2.80 1.91
C SER A 240 -1.19 -2.25 0.67
N ARG A 241 -1.85 -1.08 0.75
CA ARG A 241 -2.43 -0.37 -0.42
C ARG A 241 -1.35 0.10 -1.40
N GLU A 242 -0.17 0.43 -0.90
CA GLU A 242 0.92 0.93 -1.73
C GLU A 242 1.64 -0.19 -2.48
N THR A 243 1.49 -1.45 -2.05
CA THR A 243 2.24 -2.60 -2.60
C THR A 243 2.12 -2.71 -4.11
N GLU A 244 0.92 -2.51 -4.69
CA GLU A 244 0.73 -2.61 -6.15
C GLU A 244 1.37 -1.42 -6.90
N ASN A 245 1.27 -0.20 -6.35
CA ASN A 245 1.89 0.99 -6.94
C ASN A 245 3.42 0.90 -6.88
N LEU A 246 3.93 0.45 -5.74
CA LEU A 246 5.35 0.27 -5.51
C LEU A 246 5.91 -0.83 -6.39
N SER A 247 5.20 -1.95 -6.51
CA SER A 247 5.55 -3.05 -7.40
C SER A 247 5.66 -2.59 -8.86
N ARG A 248 4.71 -1.76 -9.33
CA ARG A 248 4.78 -1.14 -10.66
C ARG A 248 5.99 -0.22 -10.80
N LYS A 249 6.20 0.70 -9.85
CA LYS A 249 7.37 1.59 -9.86
C LYS A 249 8.69 0.80 -9.91
N LEU A 250 8.78 -0.26 -9.12
CA LEU A 250 9.94 -1.14 -9.10
C LEU A 250 10.16 -1.81 -10.46
N HIS A 251 9.11 -2.36 -11.08
CA HIS A 251 9.21 -3.09 -12.34
C HIS A 251 9.41 -2.19 -13.56
N ASP A 252 8.72 -1.05 -13.61
CA ASP A 252 8.64 -0.18 -14.79
C ASP A 252 9.77 0.87 -14.80
N GLU A 253 10.24 1.31 -13.63
CA GLU A 253 11.24 2.37 -13.51
C GLU A 253 12.58 1.85 -13.00
N ILE A 254 12.58 1.17 -11.85
CA ILE A 254 13.82 0.88 -11.10
C ILE A 254 14.59 -0.32 -11.70
N LEU A 255 13.94 -1.48 -11.85
CA LEU A 255 14.59 -2.69 -12.35
C LEU A 255 15.17 -2.54 -13.76
N PRO A 256 14.52 -1.85 -14.72
CA PRO A 256 15.10 -1.59 -16.04
C PRO A 256 16.35 -0.72 -15.98
N GLN A 257 16.43 0.24 -15.04
CA GLN A 257 17.62 1.03 -14.81
C GLN A 257 18.75 0.14 -14.26
N VAL A 258 18.46 -0.72 -13.28
CA VAL A 258 19.41 -1.71 -12.74
C VAL A 258 19.89 -2.69 -13.82
N ALA A 259 19.00 -3.20 -14.67
CA ALA A 259 19.34 -4.19 -15.70
C ALA A 259 20.29 -3.64 -16.78
N LYS A 260 20.15 -2.36 -17.16
CA LYS A 260 21.08 -1.68 -18.08
C LYS A 260 22.52 -1.62 -17.56
N LEU A 261 22.71 -1.86 -16.26
CA LEU A 261 24.00 -1.75 -15.58
C LEU A 261 24.72 -3.10 -15.42
N LYS A 262 24.07 -4.23 -15.72
CA LYS A 262 24.61 -5.58 -15.60
C LYS A 262 26.02 -5.76 -16.21
N PRO A 263 26.34 -5.23 -17.41
CA PRO A 263 27.68 -5.40 -18.00
C PRO A 263 28.78 -4.68 -17.20
N ARG A 264 28.47 -3.52 -16.60
CA ARG A 264 29.43 -2.71 -15.84
C ARG A 264 29.68 -3.23 -14.44
N LEU A 265 28.70 -3.92 -13.87
CA LEU A 265 28.77 -4.57 -12.56
C LEU A 265 29.62 -5.85 -12.65
N GLU A 266 29.41 -6.70 -13.66
CA GLU A 266 30.19 -7.93 -13.85
C GLU A 266 31.70 -7.66 -14.06
N ASP A 267 32.07 -6.57 -14.75
CA ASP A 267 33.48 -6.20 -14.96
C ASP A 267 34.17 -5.60 -13.71
N LYS A 268 33.42 -5.06 -12.75
CA LYS A 268 33.94 -4.44 -11.51
C LYS A 268 33.78 -5.30 -10.27
N LEU A 269 32.87 -6.27 -10.28
CA LEU A 269 32.66 -7.27 -9.23
C LEU A 269 33.51 -8.51 -9.51
N ASP A 270 34.82 -8.33 -9.57
CA ASP A 270 35.74 -9.46 -9.42
C ASP A 270 35.73 -9.84 -7.93
N LEU A 271 34.68 -10.57 -7.53
CA LEU A 271 34.31 -10.88 -6.14
C LEU A 271 35.43 -11.60 -5.37
N ASP A 272 36.39 -12.21 -6.07
CA ASP A 272 37.56 -12.85 -5.48
C ASP A 272 38.65 -11.85 -5.04
N ASN A 273 38.63 -10.62 -5.57
CA ASN A 273 39.59 -9.56 -5.26
C ASN A 273 39.08 -8.51 -4.26
N ILE A 274 37.78 -8.52 -3.93
CA ILE A 274 37.14 -7.55 -3.01
C ILE A 274 37.13 -8.04 -1.54
N LEU A 275 37.37 -9.33 -1.30
CA LEU A 275 37.37 -9.89 0.04
C LEU A 275 38.79 -9.91 0.64
N PRO A 276 39.03 -9.32 1.82
CA PRO A 276 40.29 -9.48 2.54
C PRO A 276 40.49 -10.95 2.90
N LYS A 277 41.71 -11.48 2.70
CA LYS A 277 42.05 -12.86 3.09
C LYS A 277 42.23 -13.04 4.60
N ASP A 278 42.27 -11.95 5.37
CA ASP A 278 42.44 -11.97 6.82
C ASP A 278 41.16 -11.57 7.55
N LYS A 279 40.81 -12.34 8.59
CA LYS A 279 39.61 -12.20 9.43
C LYS A 279 39.68 -11.05 10.44
N SER A 280 40.63 -10.15 10.29
CA SER A 280 40.82 -9.02 11.20
C SER A 280 41.14 -7.78 10.39
N GLU A 281 40.26 -6.79 10.55
CA GLU A 281 40.37 -5.40 10.11
C GLU A 281 39.57 -5.01 8.86
N GLU A 282 38.71 -4.03 9.16
CA GLU A 282 38.07 -3.04 8.31
C GLU A 282 36.93 -3.48 7.37
N ARG A 283 35.72 -3.11 7.87
CA ARG A 283 34.60 -2.46 7.19
C ARG A 283 34.41 -2.80 5.70
N ASN A 284 33.18 -3.28 5.43
CA ASN A 284 32.54 -3.26 4.13
C ASN A 284 32.97 -2.02 3.32
N PRO A 285 33.57 -2.17 2.13
CA PRO A 285 34.01 -1.04 1.34
C PRO A 285 32.83 -0.11 1.12
N ASP A 286 33.07 1.17 1.38
CA ASP A 286 32.12 2.25 1.22
C ASP A 286 31.51 2.13 -0.19
N TRP A 287 30.23 1.74 -0.30
CA TRP A 287 29.53 1.58 -1.60
C TRP A 287 29.71 2.84 -2.47
N SER A 288 29.89 3.99 -1.80
CA SER A 288 30.39 5.27 -2.28
C SER A 288 31.54 5.19 -3.28
N GLU A 289 32.59 4.40 -3.03
CA GLU A 289 33.74 4.25 -3.93
C GLU A 289 33.42 3.35 -5.13
N MET A 290 32.61 2.30 -4.92
CA MET A 290 32.24 1.33 -5.95
C MET A 290 31.34 1.96 -7.05
N PHE A 291 30.49 2.90 -6.65
CA PHE A 291 29.53 3.63 -7.50
C PHE A 291 29.95 5.06 -7.84
N SER A 292 31.21 5.42 -7.60
CA SER A 292 31.81 6.76 -7.81
C SER A 292 31.70 7.37 -9.22
N GLY A 293 31.07 6.67 -10.17
CA GLY A 293 30.80 7.15 -11.54
C GLY A 293 29.32 7.26 -11.92
N SER A 294 28.39 7.10 -10.97
CA SER A 294 26.95 7.02 -11.25
C SER A 294 26.08 7.42 -10.06
N GLU A 295 25.97 8.72 -9.83
CA GLU A 295 25.16 9.34 -8.75
C GLU A 295 23.68 8.88 -8.76
N GLU A 296 23.14 8.62 -9.95
CA GLU A 296 21.77 8.11 -10.13
C GLU A 296 21.56 6.68 -9.56
N ILE A 297 22.61 5.84 -9.56
CA ILE A 297 22.55 4.47 -9.01
C ILE A 297 22.46 4.51 -7.49
N PHE A 298 23.32 5.31 -6.86
CA PHE A 298 23.33 5.46 -5.41
C PHE A 298 21.97 5.95 -4.92
N ARG A 299 21.42 6.98 -5.57
CA ARG A 299 20.11 7.53 -5.25
C ARG A 299 18.97 6.50 -5.39
N THR A 300 19.01 5.67 -6.43
CA THR A 300 17.99 4.64 -6.65
C THR A 300 18.06 3.52 -5.61
N MET A 301 19.27 3.07 -5.26
CA MET A 301 19.47 2.07 -4.20
C MET A 301 19.11 2.62 -2.82
N GLU A 302 19.48 3.86 -2.53
CA GLU A 302 19.08 4.55 -1.30
C GLU A 302 17.55 4.67 -1.19
N GLU A 303 16.86 5.00 -2.29
CA GLU A 303 15.40 5.04 -2.32
C GLU A 303 14.78 3.67 -2.04
N LEU A 304 15.30 2.59 -2.65
CA LEU A 304 14.85 1.22 -2.36
C LEU A 304 15.07 0.83 -0.90
N THR A 305 16.26 1.06 -0.37
CA THR A 305 16.60 0.77 1.02
C THR A 305 15.70 1.55 1.96
N LYS A 306 15.44 2.83 1.67
CA LYS A 306 14.51 3.65 2.46
C LYS A 306 13.09 3.08 2.43
N LEU A 307 12.59 2.69 1.26
CA LEU A 307 11.27 2.06 1.14
C LEU A 307 11.21 0.74 1.93
N GLN A 308 12.26 -0.07 1.89
CA GLN A 308 12.37 -1.31 2.67
C GLN A 308 12.42 -1.06 4.18
N MET A 309 13.29 -0.14 4.64
CA MET A 309 13.42 0.26 6.04
C MET A 309 12.13 0.84 6.58
N GLU A 310 11.44 1.63 5.76
CA GLU A 310 10.14 2.11 6.13
C GLU A 310 9.21 0.92 6.35
N GLY A 311 9.33 -0.20 5.63
CA GLY A 311 8.48 -1.41 5.70
C GLY A 311 7.58 -1.61 4.48
N ALA A 312 7.90 -0.99 3.35
CA ALA A 312 7.16 -1.14 2.11
C ALA A 312 7.47 -2.49 1.45
N ASP A 313 6.46 -3.08 0.81
CA ASP A 313 6.56 -4.44 0.27
C ASP A 313 7.16 -4.45 -1.15
N VAL A 314 8.48 -4.26 -1.21
CA VAL A 314 9.25 -4.20 -2.46
C VAL A 314 9.37 -5.58 -3.13
N TYR A 315 9.25 -6.67 -2.37
CA TYR A 315 9.56 -8.01 -2.83
C TYR A 315 8.37 -8.75 -3.47
N MET A 316 7.15 -8.24 -3.34
CA MET A 316 5.92 -8.90 -3.79
C MET A 316 5.98 -9.39 -5.25
N SER A 317 6.43 -8.56 -6.20
CA SER A 317 6.50 -8.96 -7.62
C SER A 317 7.58 -10.00 -7.90
N ALA A 318 8.72 -9.91 -7.22
CA ALA A 318 9.84 -10.84 -7.40
C ALA A 318 9.45 -12.28 -7.00
N PHE A 319 8.69 -12.42 -5.91
CA PHE A 319 8.28 -13.73 -5.39
C PHE A 319 6.91 -14.19 -5.88
N ALA A 320 6.13 -13.34 -6.56
CA ALA A 320 4.80 -13.70 -7.05
C ALA A 320 4.82 -14.96 -7.93
N ASN A 321 5.81 -15.08 -8.81
CA ASN A 321 5.97 -16.22 -9.70
C ASN A 321 6.45 -17.48 -8.97
N LEU A 322 6.96 -17.37 -7.75
CA LEU A 322 7.47 -18.51 -6.97
C LEU A 322 6.39 -19.16 -6.08
N LYS A 323 5.11 -18.77 -6.21
CA LYS A 323 3.98 -19.37 -5.49
C LYS A 323 3.41 -20.65 -6.14
N HIS A 324 4.09 -21.20 -7.14
CA HIS A 324 3.66 -22.42 -7.85
C HIS A 324 4.08 -23.72 -7.15
N PHE A 325 4.91 -23.68 -6.10
CA PHE A 325 5.38 -24.89 -5.41
C PHE A 325 4.23 -25.64 -4.72
N ASP A 326 4.32 -26.97 -4.67
CA ASP A 326 3.30 -27.84 -4.06
C ASP A 326 3.05 -27.52 -2.58
N PHE A 327 4.06 -26.96 -1.89
CA PHE A 327 3.92 -26.40 -0.54
C PHE A 327 2.71 -25.47 -0.38
N PHE A 328 2.40 -24.64 -1.38
CA PHE A 328 1.29 -23.69 -1.33
C PHE A 328 -0.07 -24.28 -1.74
N ARG A 329 -0.16 -25.58 -2.04
CA ARG A 329 -1.45 -26.24 -2.26
C ARG A 329 -2.22 -26.42 -0.95
N ASP A 330 -1.51 -26.62 0.15
CA ASP A 330 -2.08 -26.72 1.49
C ASP A 330 -2.30 -25.30 2.07
N PHE A 331 -3.53 -25.03 2.51
CA PHE A 331 -3.91 -23.71 3.03
C PHE A 331 -3.07 -23.20 4.22
N PRO A 332 -2.73 -24.01 5.24
CA PRO A 332 -1.96 -23.52 6.39
C PRO A 332 -0.60 -22.92 6.01
N ASN A 333 0.02 -23.42 4.94
CA ASN A 333 1.37 -23.06 4.52
C ASN A 333 1.48 -21.63 3.97
N TRP A 334 0.37 -21.03 3.54
CA TRP A 334 0.32 -19.60 3.20
C TRP A 334 0.58 -18.69 4.40
N PHE A 335 0.32 -19.21 5.60
CA PHE A 335 0.36 -18.44 6.85
C PHE A 335 1.42 -18.97 7.82
N MET A 336 2.18 -20.00 7.45
CA MET A 336 3.20 -20.59 8.32
C MET A 336 4.28 -19.54 8.63
N PRO A 337 4.52 -19.17 9.91
CA PRO A 337 5.68 -18.38 10.26
C PRO A 337 6.95 -19.10 9.83
N PHE A 338 7.90 -18.37 9.25
CA PHE A 338 9.16 -18.97 8.86
C PHE A 338 9.95 -19.33 10.13
N HIS A 339 10.44 -20.57 10.21
CA HIS A 339 11.37 -20.99 11.25
C HIS A 339 12.44 -21.93 10.65
N PRO A 340 13.70 -21.86 11.13
CA PRO A 340 14.81 -22.64 10.57
C PRO A 340 14.60 -24.15 10.65
N ASP A 341 13.94 -24.63 11.72
CA ASP A 341 13.70 -26.06 11.96
C ASP A 341 12.55 -26.65 11.11
N HIS A 342 12.00 -25.89 10.17
CA HIS A 342 10.88 -26.38 9.35
C HIS A 342 11.37 -27.47 8.40
N GLU A 343 10.58 -28.53 8.21
CA GLU A 343 10.96 -29.70 7.40
C GLU A 343 11.40 -29.38 5.97
N VAL A 344 10.71 -28.45 5.30
CA VAL A 344 11.06 -27.97 3.96
C VAL A 344 12.46 -27.36 3.91
N VAL A 345 12.88 -26.73 5.00
CA VAL A 345 14.24 -26.20 5.16
C VAL A 345 15.19 -27.38 5.38
N ASN A 346 14.84 -28.33 6.26
CA ASN A 346 15.59 -29.55 6.54
C ASN A 346 15.86 -30.42 5.29
N GLU A 347 14.91 -30.52 4.37
CA GLU A 347 15.09 -31.29 3.13
C GLU A 347 16.23 -30.75 2.25
N ILE A 348 16.53 -29.46 2.34
CA ILE A 348 17.60 -28.81 1.59
C ILE A 348 18.97 -29.02 2.22
N PHE A 349 19.06 -29.46 3.49
CA PHE A 349 20.33 -29.85 4.14
C PHE A 349 20.99 -31.08 3.54
N ARG A 350 20.27 -31.83 2.69
CA ARG A 350 20.83 -32.97 1.94
C ARG A 350 21.55 -32.55 0.65
N ASP A 351 21.59 -31.25 0.34
CA ASP A 351 22.35 -30.69 -0.77
C ASP A 351 23.85 -30.62 -0.42
N GLU A 352 24.70 -31.24 -1.24
CA GLU A 352 26.15 -31.35 -1.02
C GLU A 352 26.86 -29.98 -0.96
N ILE A 353 26.26 -28.94 -1.53
CA ILE A 353 26.85 -27.59 -1.66
C ILE A 353 26.42 -26.70 -0.50
N LEU A 354 25.17 -26.84 -0.05
CA LEU A 354 24.64 -26.07 1.07
C LEU A 354 25.09 -26.67 2.42
N GLY A 355 25.20 -28.00 2.53
CA GLY A 355 25.84 -28.72 3.64
C GLY A 355 25.58 -28.10 5.03
N GLN A 356 26.65 -27.80 5.77
CA GLN A 356 26.60 -27.14 7.10
C GLN A 356 26.15 -25.67 7.06
N GLY A 357 26.18 -25.00 5.89
CA GLY A 357 25.80 -23.59 5.72
C GLY A 357 24.29 -23.33 5.58
N THR A 358 23.48 -24.40 5.41
CA THR A 358 22.02 -24.30 5.26
C THR A 358 21.34 -23.77 6.53
N ASN A 359 21.86 -24.11 7.72
CA ASN A 359 21.41 -23.57 9.00
C ASN A 359 21.66 -22.07 9.11
N GLU A 360 22.82 -21.60 8.61
CA GLU A 360 23.16 -20.19 8.66
C GLU A 360 22.25 -19.37 7.75
N LEU A 361 21.93 -19.85 6.55
CA LEU A 361 20.99 -19.17 5.65
C LEU A 361 19.57 -19.16 6.22
N ALA A 362 19.10 -20.29 6.75
CA ALA A 362 17.78 -20.37 7.36
C ALA A 362 17.67 -19.43 8.57
N GLU A 363 18.67 -19.43 9.45
CA GLU A 363 18.77 -18.50 10.56
C GLU A 363 18.85 -17.04 10.07
N ALA A 364 19.52 -16.81 8.95
CA ALA A 364 19.61 -15.49 8.35
C ALA A 364 18.28 -14.96 7.86
N MET A 365 17.56 -15.78 7.11
CA MET A 365 16.23 -15.42 6.66
C MET A 365 15.25 -15.29 7.82
N TYR A 366 15.38 -16.12 8.87
CA TYR A 366 14.57 -15.99 10.07
C TYR A 366 14.73 -14.59 10.69
N ARG A 367 15.97 -14.10 10.81
CA ARG A 367 16.29 -12.77 11.35
C ARG A 367 15.98 -11.61 10.39
N THR A 368 15.74 -11.87 9.11
CA THR A 368 15.47 -10.83 8.12
C THR A 368 14.04 -10.29 8.27
N PRO A 369 13.85 -9.00 8.61
CA PRO A 369 12.52 -8.45 8.88
C PRO A 369 11.72 -8.11 7.61
N PHE A 370 12.39 -7.82 6.49
CA PHE A 370 11.78 -7.20 5.30
C PHE A 370 11.16 -8.19 4.30
N ILE A 371 11.33 -9.50 4.50
CA ILE A 371 10.75 -10.55 3.65
C ILE A 371 9.62 -11.21 4.43
N CYS A 372 8.45 -11.41 3.81
CA CYS A 372 7.35 -12.13 4.46
C CYS A 372 7.65 -13.65 4.59
N ASN A 373 6.89 -14.36 5.41
CA ASN A 373 7.17 -15.77 5.67
C ASN A 373 6.98 -16.65 4.43
N SER A 374 5.89 -16.45 3.69
CA SER A 374 5.63 -17.25 2.49
C SER A 374 6.70 -17.03 1.40
N ASP A 375 7.28 -15.82 1.30
CA ASP A 375 8.37 -15.53 0.36
C ASP A 375 9.68 -16.20 0.80
N LYS A 376 9.97 -16.23 2.11
CA LYS A 376 11.11 -17.00 2.66
C LYS A 376 11.03 -18.49 2.28
N TYR A 377 9.87 -19.12 2.43
CA TYR A 377 9.67 -20.50 1.98
C TYR A 377 9.81 -20.65 0.47
N SER A 378 9.28 -19.70 -0.32
CA SER A 378 9.40 -19.71 -1.79
C SER A 378 10.85 -19.63 -2.23
N LEU A 379 11.65 -18.80 -1.56
CA LEU A 379 13.08 -18.66 -1.81
C LEU A 379 13.82 -19.97 -1.55
N ILE A 380 13.61 -20.56 -0.38
CA ILE A 380 14.25 -21.81 0.05
C ILE A 380 13.90 -22.95 -0.91
N LEU A 381 12.62 -23.13 -1.24
CA LEU A 381 12.16 -24.13 -2.21
C LEU A 381 12.80 -23.92 -3.59
N ASN A 382 13.01 -22.66 -3.99
CA ASN A 382 13.64 -22.34 -5.27
C ASN A 382 15.13 -22.64 -5.30
N LEU A 383 15.84 -22.54 -4.15
CA LEU A 383 17.28 -22.82 -4.08
C LEU A 383 17.63 -24.20 -4.63
N LYS A 384 16.79 -25.20 -4.38
CA LYS A 384 16.98 -26.58 -4.88
C LYS A 384 17.18 -26.65 -6.40
N TYR A 385 16.61 -25.70 -7.15
CA TYR A 385 16.61 -25.69 -8.61
C TYR A 385 17.66 -24.73 -9.21
N LEU A 386 18.35 -23.94 -8.39
CA LEU A 386 19.37 -23.01 -8.86
C LEU A 386 20.71 -23.72 -9.13
N PRO A 387 21.50 -23.27 -10.12
CA PRO A 387 22.88 -23.71 -10.30
C PRO A 387 23.78 -23.36 -9.11
N ASP A 388 24.80 -24.17 -8.89
CA ASP A 388 25.76 -24.10 -7.77
C ASP A 388 26.43 -22.74 -7.60
N ALA A 389 26.84 -22.13 -8.71
CA ALA A 389 27.44 -20.80 -8.72
C ALA A 389 26.46 -19.72 -8.21
N GLN A 390 25.17 -19.83 -8.57
CA GLN A 390 24.13 -18.90 -8.13
C GLN A 390 23.79 -19.12 -6.66
N LYS A 391 23.67 -20.37 -6.20
CA LYS A 391 23.48 -20.71 -4.77
C LYS A 391 24.57 -20.08 -3.91
N THR A 392 25.83 -20.26 -4.32
CA THR A 392 27.00 -19.74 -3.59
C THR A 392 27.01 -18.21 -3.56
N MET A 393 26.68 -17.56 -4.68
CA MET A 393 26.57 -16.10 -4.74
C MET A 393 25.47 -15.57 -3.82
N MET A 394 24.29 -16.17 -3.84
CA MET A 394 23.17 -15.77 -2.97
C MET A 394 23.54 -15.91 -1.49
N LEU A 395 24.18 -17.02 -1.10
CA LEU A 395 24.66 -17.22 0.27
C LEU A 395 25.63 -16.14 0.73
N LYS A 396 26.58 -15.74 -0.13
CA LYS A 396 27.54 -14.67 0.19
C LYS A 396 26.81 -13.34 0.43
N VAL A 397 25.87 -12.97 -0.44
CA VAL A 397 25.08 -11.74 -0.31
C VAL A 397 24.28 -11.73 1.00
N PHE A 398 23.56 -12.82 1.30
CA PHE A 398 22.79 -12.92 2.55
C PHE A 398 23.66 -12.84 3.81
N ARG A 399 24.85 -13.44 3.80
CA ARG A 399 25.79 -13.33 4.93
C ARG A 399 26.23 -11.89 5.17
N MET A 400 26.59 -11.17 4.11
CA MET A 400 26.97 -9.76 4.21
C MET A 400 25.83 -8.90 4.75
N GLU A 401 24.60 -9.13 4.27
CA GLU A 401 23.41 -8.40 4.73
C GLU A 401 23.12 -8.69 6.22
N LEU A 402 23.32 -9.93 6.66
CA LEU A 402 23.14 -10.33 8.05
C LEU A 402 24.15 -9.69 9.00
N GLU A 403 25.42 -9.62 8.60
CA GLU A 403 26.45 -8.92 9.34
C GLU A 403 26.09 -7.43 9.50
N GLY A 404 25.55 -6.80 8.45
CA GLY A 404 25.02 -5.44 8.51
C GLY A 404 23.82 -5.29 9.45
N LEU A 405 22.87 -6.22 9.41
CA LEU A 405 21.68 -6.20 10.28
C LEU A 405 22.01 -6.41 11.77
N GLN A 406 23.00 -7.25 12.08
CA GLN A 406 23.44 -7.46 13.46
C GLN A 406 24.04 -6.19 14.06
N GLN A 407 24.83 -5.45 13.27
CA GLN A 407 25.42 -4.18 13.70
C GLN A 407 24.36 -3.09 13.93
N LEU A 408 23.30 -3.05 13.11
CA LEU A 408 22.18 -2.11 13.28
C LEU A 408 21.24 -2.51 14.44
N GLY A 409 21.11 -3.80 14.72
CA GLY A 409 20.21 -4.33 15.74
C GLY A 409 20.58 -3.96 17.18
N ASP A 410 21.87 -3.80 17.47
CA ASP A 410 22.37 -3.48 18.81
C ASP A 410 22.14 -2.00 19.19
N ASP A 411 22.13 -1.07 18.21
CA ASP A 411 21.89 0.36 18.46
C ASP A 411 20.39 0.75 18.43
N GLU A 412 19.58 0.17 17.53
CA GLU A 412 18.16 0.55 17.36
C GLU A 412 17.21 -0.06 18.40
N SER A 413 17.52 -1.26 18.92
CA SER A 413 16.63 -1.96 19.88
C SER A 413 16.44 -1.19 21.20
N MET A 414 17.31 -0.24 21.50
CA MET A 414 17.22 0.67 22.65
C MET A 414 16.25 1.84 22.42
N THR A 415 15.73 2.06 21.20
CA THR A 415 14.96 3.27 20.83
C THR A 415 13.48 3.04 20.45
N ASP A 416 13.10 1.90 19.84
CA ASP A 416 11.69 1.55 19.55
C ASP A 416 11.26 0.25 20.28
N PRO A 417 10.50 0.33 21.40
CA PRO A 417 10.07 -0.85 22.14
C PRO A 417 9.08 -1.73 21.35
N ASN A 418 8.46 -1.22 20.29
CA ASN A 418 7.49 -1.95 19.48
C ASN A 418 8.08 -2.49 18.15
N ARG A 419 9.40 -2.40 17.95
CA ARG A 419 10.06 -2.85 16.71
C ARG A 419 9.70 -4.28 16.33
N ARG A 420 9.77 -5.20 17.31
CA ARG A 420 9.48 -6.64 17.09
C ARG A 420 8.01 -6.88 16.77
N PHE A 421 7.10 -6.25 17.51
CA PHE A 421 5.66 -6.28 17.24
C PHE A 421 5.35 -5.78 15.82
N ARG A 422 5.96 -4.67 15.40
CA ARG A 422 5.82 -4.09 14.07
C ARG A 422 6.27 -5.07 12.98
N ILE A 423 7.44 -5.69 13.13
CA ILE A 423 7.97 -6.67 12.17
C ILE A 423 7.01 -7.87 12.03
N ASN A 424 6.59 -8.45 13.15
CA ASN A 424 5.69 -9.60 13.17
C ASN A 424 4.34 -9.29 12.50
N VAL A 425 3.76 -8.12 12.79
CA VAL A 425 2.53 -7.63 12.14
C VAL A 425 2.73 -7.43 10.64
N THR A 426 3.81 -6.76 10.22
CA THR A 426 4.09 -6.50 8.81
C THR A 426 4.20 -7.80 8.01
N GLN A 427 4.98 -8.78 8.50
CA GLN A 427 5.12 -10.07 7.82
C GLN A 427 3.80 -10.82 7.74
N TYR A 428 3.00 -10.81 8.82
CA TYR A 428 1.70 -11.46 8.83
C TYR A 428 0.72 -10.80 7.84
N LEU A 429 0.59 -9.47 7.85
CA LEU A 429 -0.29 -8.76 6.92
C LEU A 429 0.12 -9.00 5.46
N GLN A 430 1.43 -9.08 5.20
CA GLN A 430 1.99 -9.45 3.90
C GLN A 430 1.62 -10.89 3.48
N ASP A 431 1.67 -11.85 4.41
CA ASP A 431 1.24 -13.24 4.16
C ASP A 431 -0.26 -13.32 3.83
N ILE A 432 -1.12 -12.61 4.59
CA ILE A 432 -2.55 -12.51 4.27
C ILE A 432 -2.75 -11.87 2.90
N TYR A 433 -2.06 -10.76 2.62
CA TYR A 433 -2.14 -10.08 1.34
C TYR A 433 -1.76 -11.02 0.17
N ARG A 434 -0.70 -11.81 0.31
CA ARG A 434 -0.28 -12.80 -0.70
C ARG A 434 -1.33 -13.89 -0.90
N PHE A 435 -1.95 -14.35 0.17
CA PHE A 435 -3.07 -15.29 0.05
C PHE A 435 -4.22 -14.68 -0.77
N TYR A 436 -4.64 -13.45 -0.52
CA TYR A 436 -5.73 -12.82 -1.28
C TYR A 436 -5.34 -12.43 -2.71
N LYS A 437 -4.08 -12.11 -2.99
CA LYS A 437 -3.65 -11.64 -4.32
C LYS A 437 -3.09 -12.73 -5.23
N LEU A 438 -2.42 -13.73 -4.67
CA LEU A 438 -1.62 -14.69 -5.44
C LEU A 438 -2.15 -16.13 -5.37
N SER A 439 -2.90 -16.47 -4.32
CA SER A 439 -3.43 -17.83 -4.15
C SER A 439 -4.20 -18.29 -5.39
N PRO A 440 -4.10 -19.58 -5.77
CA PRO A 440 -4.99 -20.18 -6.78
C PRO A 440 -6.47 -19.98 -6.43
N TYR A 441 -6.78 -19.87 -5.14
CA TYR A 441 -8.13 -19.79 -4.59
C TYR A 441 -8.63 -18.35 -4.41
N ARG A 442 -7.87 -17.32 -4.82
CA ARG A 442 -8.21 -15.90 -4.59
C ARG A 442 -9.58 -15.44 -5.11
N LYS A 443 -10.18 -16.19 -6.04
CA LYS A 443 -11.52 -15.89 -6.60
C LYS A 443 -12.66 -16.56 -5.82
N GLU A 444 -12.34 -17.42 -4.85
CA GLU A 444 -13.33 -18.13 -4.02
C GLU A 444 -13.81 -17.29 -2.82
N PHE A 445 -13.23 -16.11 -2.60
CA PHE A 445 -13.57 -15.22 -1.50
C PHE A 445 -13.36 -13.75 -1.88
N GLU A 446 -13.99 -12.84 -1.14
CA GLU A 446 -13.87 -11.41 -1.35
C GLU A 446 -12.49 -10.92 -0.92
N ASP A 447 -11.81 -10.14 -1.77
CA ASP A 447 -10.52 -9.55 -1.46
C ASP A 447 -10.67 -8.38 -0.48
N ILE A 448 -10.34 -8.64 0.79
CA ILE A 448 -10.43 -7.64 1.87
C ILE A 448 -9.49 -6.44 1.67
N PHE A 449 -8.51 -6.52 0.76
CA PHE A 449 -7.59 -5.42 0.44
C PHE A 449 -8.01 -4.61 -0.80
N SER A 450 -9.12 -4.97 -1.46
CA SER A 450 -9.61 -4.23 -2.64
C SER A 450 -10.33 -2.92 -2.29
N GLY A 451 -10.83 -2.80 -1.06
CA GLY A 451 -11.49 -1.60 -0.55
C GLY A 451 -10.53 -0.48 -0.13
N ARG A 452 -11.07 0.64 0.37
CA ARG A 452 -10.26 1.80 0.82
C ARG A 452 -9.38 1.51 2.04
N LEU A 453 -9.62 0.40 2.76
CA LEU A 453 -8.95 0.05 4.03
C LEU A 453 -8.92 1.24 5.00
N ASP A 454 -10.03 1.99 5.08
CA ASP A 454 -10.18 3.17 5.93
C ASP A 454 -10.48 2.77 7.38
N ILE A 455 -9.64 1.91 7.94
CA ILE A 455 -9.78 1.37 9.30
C ILE A 455 -9.86 2.52 10.31
N TYR A 456 -9.17 3.63 10.07
CA TYR A 456 -9.19 4.84 10.90
C TYR A 456 -10.58 5.55 10.96
N ASN A 457 -11.51 5.20 10.06
CA ASN A 457 -12.91 5.65 10.09
C ASN A 457 -13.86 4.60 10.70
N SER A 458 -13.36 3.39 11.00
CA SER A 458 -14.17 2.31 11.58
C SER A 458 -14.60 2.61 13.01
N GLU A 459 -15.70 2.01 13.43
CA GLU A 459 -16.20 2.07 14.80
C GLU A 459 -15.18 1.49 15.77
N PHE A 460 -14.50 0.40 15.40
CA PHE A 460 -13.41 -0.15 16.20
C PHE A 460 -12.34 0.91 16.50
N PHE A 461 -11.93 1.68 15.49
CA PHE A 461 -10.92 2.72 15.67
C PHE A 461 -11.41 3.83 16.60
N ARG A 462 -12.68 4.24 16.48
CA ARG A 462 -13.31 5.22 17.39
C ARG A 462 -13.38 4.71 18.84
N LEU A 463 -13.56 3.41 19.04
CA LEU A 463 -13.58 2.79 20.36
C LEU A 463 -12.19 2.65 21.00
N THR A 464 -11.11 2.66 20.21
CA THR A 464 -9.76 2.29 20.66
C THR A 464 -8.73 3.40 20.55
N CYS A 465 -8.68 4.06 19.41
CA CYS A 465 -7.62 4.99 18.99
C CYS A 465 -8.10 6.44 18.87
N ASN A 466 -9.26 6.77 19.45
CA ASN A 466 -9.84 8.13 19.48
C ASN A 466 -9.05 9.08 20.40
N ALA A 467 -7.76 9.26 20.10
CA ALA A 467 -6.90 10.26 20.69
C ALA A 467 -6.44 11.17 19.54
N ALA A 468 -6.64 12.48 19.69
CA ALA A 468 -6.29 13.48 18.69
C ALA A 468 -4.83 13.36 18.21
N GLU A 469 -3.91 12.94 19.09
CA GLU A 469 -2.50 12.70 18.76
C GLU A 469 -2.30 11.55 17.76
N VAL A 470 -3.06 10.46 17.91
CA VAL A 470 -2.98 9.29 17.01
C VAL A 470 -3.53 9.66 15.63
N GLU A 471 -4.61 10.42 15.58
CA GLU A 471 -5.17 10.93 14.33
C GLU A 471 -4.23 11.92 13.64
N ALA A 472 -3.53 12.77 14.39
CA ALA A 472 -2.51 13.67 13.84
C ALA A 472 -1.36 12.89 13.19
N GLY A 473 -0.84 11.87 13.87
CA GLY A 473 0.20 11.01 13.32
C GLY A 473 -0.23 10.26 12.06
N LEU A 474 -1.48 9.78 12.00
CA LEU A 474 -2.04 9.14 10.80
C LEU A 474 -2.23 10.13 9.66
N ALA A 475 -2.74 11.33 9.93
CA ALA A 475 -2.95 12.35 8.91
C ALA A 475 -1.63 12.77 8.27
N ASP A 476 -0.59 12.99 9.07
CA ASP A 476 0.76 13.31 8.60
C ASP A 476 1.39 12.17 7.81
N TYR A 477 1.14 10.93 8.23
CA TYR A 477 1.54 9.76 7.47
C TYR A 477 0.89 9.74 6.08
N PHE A 478 -0.44 9.85 5.99
CA PHE A 478 -1.17 9.89 4.73
C PHE A 478 -0.73 11.05 3.83
N PHE A 479 -0.50 12.23 4.43
CA PHE A 479 -0.02 13.41 3.71
C PHE A 479 1.35 13.16 3.09
N SER A 480 2.29 12.56 3.85
CA SER A 480 3.63 12.23 3.35
C SER A 480 3.63 11.19 2.22
N LYS A 481 2.59 10.34 2.19
CA LYS A 481 2.38 9.30 1.17
C LYS A 481 1.47 9.75 0.01
N ASN A 482 1.11 11.04 -0.03
CA ASN A 482 0.24 11.63 -1.05
C ASN A 482 -1.18 11.07 -1.09
N PHE A 483 -1.64 10.42 -0.02
CA PHE A 483 -3.04 10.03 0.16
C PHE A 483 -3.85 11.23 0.66
N TYR A 484 -4.00 12.24 -0.20
CA TYR A 484 -4.55 13.54 0.19
C TYR A 484 -6.01 13.46 0.63
N ASP A 485 -6.83 12.59 0.07
CA ASP A 485 -8.22 12.35 0.52
C ASP A 485 -8.28 11.80 1.95
N ASP A 486 -7.47 10.77 2.25
CA ASP A 486 -7.41 10.14 3.56
C ASP A 486 -6.87 11.15 4.60
N ALA A 487 -5.79 11.87 4.26
CA ALA A 487 -5.22 12.92 5.10
C ALA A 487 -6.21 14.06 5.36
N LEU A 488 -6.92 14.53 4.33
CA LEU A 488 -7.90 15.60 4.43
C LEU A 488 -9.00 15.24 5.42
N SER A 489 -9.53 14.02 5.36
CA SER A 489 -10.60 13.58 6.28
C SER A 489 -10.19 13.63 7.76
N LEU A 490 -8.92 13.33 8.06
CA LEU A 490 -8.39 13.38 9.42
C LEU A 490 -8.04 14.82 9.84
N TYR A 491 -7.45 15.61 8.95
CA TYR A 491 -7.14 17.01 9.24
C TYR A 491 -8.40 17.85 9.46
N LEU A 492 -9.49 17.59 8.73
CA LEU A 492 -10.76 18.29 8.94
C LEU A 492 -11.32 18.03 10.34
N ARG A 493 -11.22 16.79 10.84
CA ARG A 493 -11.63 16.46 12.22
C ARG A 493 -10.77 17.19 13.26
N GLN A 494 -9.47 17.32 13.01
CA GLN A 494 -8.56 18.07 13.89
C GLN A 494 -8.82 19.58 13.84
N ALA A 495 -9.27 20.11 12.70
CA ALA A 495 -9.52 21.54 12.53
C ALA A 495 -10.69 22.03 13.38
N ASP A 496 -11.65 21.15 13.70
CA ASP A 496 -12.74 21.47 14.64
C ASP A 496 -12.22 21.73 16.06
N GLU A 497 -11.13 21.07 16.46
CA GLU A 497 -10.51 21.24 17.78
C GLU A 497 -9.45 22.35 17.80
N LYS A 498 -8.77 22.57 16.66
CA LYS A 498 -7.65 23.52 16.51
C LYS A 498 -7.87 24.47 15.31
N PRO A 499 -8.92 25.30 15.34
CA PRO A 499 -9.23 26.19 14.21
C PRO A 499 -8.13 27.22 13.94
N ASP A 500 -7.39 27.61 14.98
CA ASP A 500 -6.32 28.63 14.95
C ASP A 500 -4.92 28.06 14.66
N ASP A 501 -4.81 26.82 14.19
CA ASP A 501 -3.55 26.22 13.76
C ASP A 501 -3.27 26.52 12.28
N ALA A 502 -2.35 27.45 12.01
CA ALA A 502 -1.97 27.84 10.65
C ALA A 502 -1.41 26.65 9.84
N GLN A 503 -0.60 25.80 10.45
CA GLN A 503 0.02 24.67 9.76
C GLN A 503 -1.02 23.60 9.38
N LEU A 504 -1.99 23.36 10.24
CA LEU A 504 -3.11 22.46 9.94
C LEU A 504 -3.96 23.00 8.79
N ASN A 505 -4.32 24.29 8.82
CA ASN A 505 -5.06 24.94 7.73
C ASN A 505 -4.28 24.87 6.40
N GLU A 506 -2.95 25.01 6.43
CA GLU A 506 -2.09 24.85 5.24
C GLU A 506 -2.07 23.43 4.69
N LYS A 507 -1.99 22.43 5.56
CA LYS A 507 -2.07 21.01 5.18
C LYS A 507 -3.42 20.69 4.54
N ILE A 508 -4.52 21.18 5.12
CA ILE A 508 -5.88 21.04 4.56
C ILE A 508 -5.97 21.72 3.18
N GLY A 509 -5.52 22.98 3.09
CA GLY A 509 -5.50 23.71 1.82
C GLY A 509 -4.67 23.00 0.75
N TYR A 510 -3.55 22.40 1.15
CA TYR A 510 -2.72 21.60 0.25
C TYR A 510 -3.42 20.32 -0.23
N CYS A 511 -4.10 19.60 0.66
CA CYS A 511 -4.87 18.42 0.24
C CYS A 511 -5.95 18.80 -0.78
N TYR A 512 -6.75 19.84 -0.52
CA TYR A 512 -7.74 20.34 -1.50
C TYR A 512 -7.09 20.75 -2.82
N GLN A 513 -5.94 21.43 -2.78
CA GLN A 513 -5.19 21.85 -3.97
C GLN A 513 -4.76 20.65 -4.83
N GLN A 514 -4.30 19.57 -4.21
CA GLN A 514 -3.91 18.34 -4.91
C GLN A 514 -5.12 17.59 -5.49
N ASN A 515 -6.26 17.67 -4.81
CA ASN A 515 -7.54 17.18 -5.29
C ASN A 515 -8.21 18.10 -6.31
N THR A 516 -7.52 19.16 -6.77
CA THR A 516 -8.00 20.16 -7.74
C THR A 516 -9.21 21.02 -7.30
N ASP A 517 -9.58 20.96 -6.01
CA ASP A 517 -10.57 21.83 -5.41
C ASP A 517 -9.89 23.14 -4.96
N TYR A 518 -9.65 24.02 -5.94
CA TYR A 518 -8.96 25.29 -5.69
C TYR A 518 -9.79 26.28 -4.86
N GLU A 519 -11.12 26.13 -4.82
CA GLU A 519 -12.02 26.99 -4.06
C GLU A 519 -11.89 26.74 -2.55
N GLU A 520 -12.02 25.49 -2.12
CA GLU A 520 -11.81 25.14 -0.71
C GLU A 520 -10.35 25.29 -0.32
N ALA A 521 -9.39 24.97 -1.19
CA ALA A 521 -7.98 25.23 -0.94
C ALA A 521 -7.71 26.71 -0.61
N LEU A 522 -8.26 27.63 -1.41
CA LEU A 522 -8.13 29.07 -1.22
C LEU A 522 -8.69 29.53 0.13
N LYS A 523 -9.84 28.99 0.56
CA LYS A 523 -10.48 29.32 1.84
C LYS A 523 -9.59 28.92 3.02
N TYR A 524 -9.02 27.71 3.01
CA TYR A 524 -8.14 27.25 4.09
C TYR A 524 -6.78 27.96 4.07
N TYR A 525 -6.21 28.24 2.90
CA TYR A 525 -4.99 29.04 2.83
C TYR A 525 -5.19 30.48 3.32
N LYS A 526 -6.34 31.12 3.04
CA LYS A 526 -6.67 32.43 3.59
C LYS A 526 -6.83 32.41 5.11
N ARG A 527 -7.41 31.34 5.67
CA ARG A 527 -7.46 31.15 7.14
C ARG A 527 -6.05 31.05 7.72
N ALA A 528 -5.18 30.24 7.13
CA ALA A 528 -3.79 30.13 7.55
C ALA A 528 -3.05 31.48 7.49
N GLU A 529 -3.24 32.26 6.40
CA GLU A 529 -2.64 33.58 6.24
C GLU A 529 -3.07 34.58 7.33
N LEU A 530 -4.34 34.54 7.76
CA LEU A 530 -4.85 35.40 8.84
C LEU A 530 -4.18 35.11 10.19
N ILE A 531 -3.72 33.88 10.41
CA ILE A 531 -3.07 33.43 11.65
C ILE A 531 -1.56 33.67 11.58
N ASP A 532 -0.91 33.14 10.54
CA ASP A 532 0.53 33.26 10.30
C ASP A 532 0.79 33.64 8.83
N ARG A 533 1.15 34.91 8.62
CA ARG A 533 1.36 35.46 7.29
C ARG A 533 2.78 35.18 6.81
N LYS A 534 2.94 34.16 5.96
CA LYS A 534 4.23 33.78 5.37
C LYS A 534 4.23 33.68 3.84
N PRO A 535 5.40 33.83 3.19
CA PRO A 535 5.50 33.85 1.73
C PRO A 535 5.00 32.56 1.08
N TRP A 536 5.23 31.40 1.72
CA TRP A 536 4.78 30.11 1.20
C TRP A 536 3.25 30.08 1.03
N THR A 537 2.49 30.49 2.04
CA THR A 537 1.01 30.47 2.04
C THR A 537 0.45 31.45 1.02
N ILE A 538 1.02 32.66 0.93
CA ILE A 538 0.64 33.67 -0.07
C ILE A 538 0.86 33.13 -1.50
N LYS A 539 1.99 32.45 -1.75
CA LYS A 539 2.26 31.82 -3.07
C LYS A 539 1.24 30.72 -3.41
N LYS A 540 0.70 30.02 -2.41
CA LYS A 540 -0.35 29.00 -2.59
C LYS A 540 -1.72 29.62 -2.86
N ILE A 541 -2.06 30.71 -2.17
CA ILE A 541 -3.25 31.53 -2.47
C ILE A 541 -3.20 32.01 -3.92
N ALA A 542 -2.06 32.60 -4.32
CA ALA A 542 -1.84 33.08 -5.69
C ALA A 542 -1.99 31.96 -6.74
N LEU A 543 -1.44 30.77 -6.45
CA LEU A 543 -1.57 29.59 -7.32
C LEU A 543 -3.04 29.17 -7.48
N CYS A 544 -3.81 29.09 -6.39
CA CYS A 544 -5.22 28.73 -6.44
C CYS A 544 -6.03 29.74 -7.26
N LEU A 545 -5.81 31.05 -7.02
CA LEU A 545 -6.45 32.13 -7.78
C LEU A 545 -6.14 32.03 -9.28
N ARG A 546 -4.87 31.81 -9.65
CA ARG A 546 -4.45 31.64 -11.04
C ARG A 546 -5.09 30.41 -11.69
N ARG A 547 -5.20 29.28 -10.96
CA ARG A 547 -5.86 28.06 -11.45
C ARG A 547 -7.37 28.23 -11.64
N MET A 548 -7.99 29.13 -10.87
CA MET A 548 -9.38 29.56 -11.04
C MET A 548 -9.57 30.64 -12.12
N GLY A 549 -8.49 31.06 -12.82
CA GLY A 549 -8.53 32.11 -13.84
C GLY A 549 -8.58 33.54 -13.30
N LYS A 550 -8.44 33.75 -11.99
CA LYS A 550 -8.43 35.06 -11.33
C LYS A 550 -7.01 35.65 -11.34
N ASN A 551 -6.53 35.98 -12.54
CA ASN A 551 -5.12 36.29 -12.78
C ASN A 551 -4.67 37.62 -12.15
N GLU A 552 -5.55 38.61 -12.06
CA GLU A 552 -5.26 39.90 -11.42
C GLU A 552 -5.05 39.75 -9.91
N GLU A 553 -5.95 39.03 -9.24
CA GLU A 553 -5.83 38.72 -7.81
C GLU A 553 -4.57 37.87 -7.56
N ALA A 554 -4.29 36.88 -8.42
CA ALA A 554 -3.09 36.06 -8.31
C ALA A 554 -1.79 36.89 -8.43
N LEU A 555 -1.76 37.83 -9.38
CA LEU A 555 -0.63 38.74 -9.58
C LEU A 555 -0.37 39.57 -8.32
N GLU A 556 -1.43 40.13 -7.71
CA GLU A 556 -1.30 40.90 -6.47
C GLU A 556 -0.63 40.07 -5.37
N GLN A 557 -1.07 38.84 -5.19
CA GLN A 557 -0.53 37.92 -4.19
C GLN A 557 0.94 37.55 -4.47
N TYR A 558 1.30 37.24 -5.73
CA TYR A 558 2.70 36.96 -6.08
C TYR A 558 3.61 38.18 -5.89
N LEU A 559 3.14 39.39 -6.20
CA LEU A 559 3.89 40.62 -5.94
C LEU A 559 4.08 40.85 -4.44
N GLN A 560 3.08 40.56 -3.62
CA GLN A 560 3.21 40.62 -2.16
C GLN A 560 4.24 39.60 -1.64
N ALA A 561 4.18 38.34 -2.09
CA ALA A 561 5.17 37.33 -1.75
C ALA A 561 6.59 37.74 -2.20
N GLY A 562 6.73 38.36 -3.38
CA GLY A 562 8.01 38.86 -3.90
C GLY A 562 8.58 40.02 -3.09
N LYS A 563 7.76 40.82 -2.42
CA LYS A 563 8.24 41.84 -1.46
C LYS A 563 8.81 41.20 -0.20
N MET A 564 8.30 40.04 0.21
CA MET A 564 8.79 39.30 1.38
C MET A 564 10.03 38.47 1.06
N GLU A 565 10.13 37.93 -0.16
CA GLU A 565 11.28 37.15 -0.65
C GLU A 565 11.79 37.70 -2.01
N PRO A 566 12.56 38.80 -2.03
CA PRO A 566 12.96 39.48 -3.27
C PRO A 566 13.83 38.65 -4.23
N ASP A 567 14.52 37.66 -3.67
CA ASP A 567 15.47 36.79 -4.39
C ASP A 567 14.88 35.42 -4.74
N ASN A 568 13.59 35.17 -4.42
CA ASN A 568 12.94 33.92 -4.77
C ASN A 568 12.63 33.85 -6.28
N LEU A 569 13.44 33.07 -7.00
CA LEU A 569 13.28 32.87 -8.45
C LEU A 569 11.92 32.27 -8.80
N HIS A 570 11.42 31.31 -8.01
CA HIS A 570 10.10 30.70 -8.26
C HIS A 570 8.98 31.75 -8.21
N THR A 571 8.98 32.64 -7.22
CA THR A 571 8.01 33.75 -7.11
C THR A 571 8.13 34.70 -8.30
N THR A 572 9.35 35.00 -8.74
CA THR A 572 9.61 35.84 -9.93
C THR A 572 9.05 35.19 -11.20
N ILE A 573 9.25 33.88 -11.39
CA ILE A 573 8.72 33.13 -12.54
C ILE A 573 7.19 33.14 -12.51
N MET A 574 6.58 32.86 -11.36
CA MET A 574 5.11 32.85 -11.25
C MET A 574 4.51 34.25 -11.48
N THR A 575 5.20 35.31 -11.07
CA THR A 575 4.80 36.70 -11.36
C THR A 575 4.82 36.98 -12.86
N ALA A 576 5.88 36.55 -13.55
CA ALA A 576 5.98 36.64 -15.01
C ALA A 576 4.85 35.85 -15.71
N HIS A 577 4.52 34.66 -15.18
CA HIS A 577 3.43 33.83 -15.69
C HIS A 577 2.06 34.50 -15.52
N CYS A 578 1.81 35.20 -14.41
CA CYS A 578 0.59 35.98 -14.24
C CYS A 578 0.50 37.14 -15.23
N TYR A 579 1.58 37.89 -15.44
CA TYR A 579 1.59 38.93 -16.49
C TYR A 579 1.36 38.36 -17.89
N LEU A 580 1.94 37.18 -18.17
CA LEU A 580 1.70 36.46 -19.42
C LEU A 580 0.22 36.08 -19.60
N ASP A 581 -0.42 35.52 -18.56
CA ASP A 581 -1.84 35.15 -18.60
C ASP A 581 -2.76 36.38 -18.72
N LEU A 582 -2.35 37.53 -18.18
CA LEU A 582 -2.99 38.84 -18.35
C LEU A 582 -2.69 39.48 -19.72
N LYS A 583 -1.88 38.83 -20.55
CA LYS A 583 -1.40 39.32 -21.86
C LYS A 583 -0.60 40.62 -21.77
N ASP A 584 -0.06 40.96 -20.60
CA ASP A 584 0.93 42.03 -20.45
C ASP A 584 2.34 41.48 -20.72
N TYR A 585 2.61 41.27 -22.00
CA TYR A 585 3.85 40.66 -22.47
C TYR A 585 5.09 41.51 -22.13
N ASN A 586 4.94 42.85 -22.01
CA ASN A 586 6.06 43.73 -21.70
C ASN A 586 6.51 43.56 -20.23
N GLU A 587 5.57 43.55 -19.29
CA GLU A 587 5.89 43.26 -17.89
C GLU A 587 6.38 41.82 -17.72
N ALA A 588 5.75 40.85 -18.37
CA ALA A 588 6.20 39.45 -18.34
C ALA A 588 7.68 39.33 -18.75
N LEU A 589 8.09 39.99 -19.85
CA LEU A 589 9.48 40.01 -20.30
C LEU A 589 10.44 40.63 -19.28
N LYS A 590 10.07 41.71 -18.58
CA LYS A 590 10.94 42.31 -17.54
C LYS A 590 11.28 41.30 -16.44
N TYR A 591 10.29 40.54 -15.99
CA TYR A 591 10.50 39.50 -14.97
C TYR A 591 11.26 38.30 -15.52
N TYR A 592 10.96 37.84 -16.73
CA TYR A 592 11.71 36.76 -17.37
C TYR A 592 13.19 37.11 -17.60
N PHE A 593 13.52 38.34 -18.00
CA PHE A 593 14.92 38.77 -18.15
C PHE A 593 15.67 38.83 -16.83
N LYS A 594 14.99 39.17 -15.72
CA LYS A 594 15.61 39.07 -14.38
C LYS A 594 16.06 37.64 -14.07
N ILE A 595 15.29 36.64 -14.50
CA ILE A 595 15.63 35.22 -14.32
C ILE A 595 16.70 34.79 -15.32
N GLU A 596 16.59 35.20 -16.58
CA GLU A 596 17.58 34.89 -17.63
C GLU A 596 18.97 35.41 -17.28
N TYR A 597 19.05 36.60 -16.68
CA TYR A 597 20.33 37.16 -16.24
C TYR A 597 21.05 36.25 -15.23
N ASN A 598 20.29 35.60 -14.35
CA ASN A 598 20.83 34.70 -13.33
C ASN A 598 21.06 33.27 -13.86
N ASP A 599 20.23 32.82 -14.81
CA ASP A 599 20.32 31.49 -15.43
C ASP A 599 20.01 31.57 -16.94
N PRO A 600 21.01 31.90 -17.78
CA PRO A 600 20.82 32.14 -19.22
C PRO A 600 20.44 30.89 -20.03
N GLY A 601 20.59 29.70 -19.45
CA GLY A 601 20.33 28.41 -20.10
C GLY A 601 18.96 27.80 -19.77
N ASN A 602 18.16 28.47 -18.94
CA ASN A 602 16.94 27.90 -18.40
C ASN A 602 15.82 27.79 -19.46
N LEU A 603 15.63 26.59 -20.01
CA LEU A 603 14.62 26.35 -21.05
C LEU A 603 13.18 26.72 -20.60
N ASN A 604 12.90 26.73 -19.29
CA ASN A 604 11.56 27.06 -18.77
C ASN A 604 11.21 28.54 -18.91
N ILE A 605 12.20 29.44 -19.03
CA ILE A 605 11.96 30.87 -19.27
C ILE A 605 12.26 31.30 -20.71
N LEU A 606 13.09 30.57 -21.46
CA LEU A 606 13.32 30.86 -22.88
C LEU A 606 12.04 30.70 -23.71
N ARG A 607 11.21 29.67 -23.44
CA ARG A 607 9.96 29.45 -24.17
C ARG A 607 8.95 30.58 -23.96
N PRO A 608 8.63 31.00 -22.72
CA PRO A 608 7.77 32.16 -22.51
C PRO A 608 8.32 33.46 -23.08
N ILE A 609 9.64 33.70 -23.03
CA ILE A 609 10.24 34.89 -23.67
C ILE A 609 10.01 34.88 -25.17
N ALA A 610 10.28 33.76 -25.84
CA ALA A 610 10.07 33.61 -27.28
C ALA A 610 8.60 33.87 -27.66
N TYR A 611 7.68 33.33 -26.87
CA TYR A 611 6.24 33.55 -27.04
C TYR A 611 5.81 34.99 -26.77
N CYS A 612 6.32 35.65 -25.73
CA CYS A 612 6.06 37.08 -25.49
C CYS A 612 6.52 37.93 -26.67
N TYR A 613 7.69 37.65 -27.24
CA TYR A 613 8.17 38.36 -28.42
C TYR A 613 7.33 38.10 -29.67
N LEU A 614 6.86 36.85 -29.86
CA LEU A 614 5.91 36.52 -30.92
C LEU A 614 4.63 37.34 -30.75
N ALA A 615 4.07 37.37 -29.54
CA ALA A 615 2.83 38.07 -29.24
C ALA A 615 2.94 39.60 -29.36
N LEU A 616 4.14 40.16 -29.15
CA LEU A 616 4.45 41.57 -29.36
C LEU A 616 4.77 41.91 -30.83
N GLY A 617 4.73 40.94 -31.76
CA GLY A 617 5.10 41.13 -33.17
C GLY A 617 6.60 41.29 -33.41
N ARG A 618 7.44 41.05 -32.40
CA ARG A 618 8.91 41.13 -32.49
C ARG A 618 9.49 39.80 -32.96
N PHE A 619 9.13 39.42 -34.19
CA PHE A 619 9.45 38.09 -34.75
C PHE A 619 10.94 37.80 -34.81
N GLY A 620 11.78 38.80 -35.11
CA GLY A 620 13.23 38.61 -35.16
C GLY A 620 13.85 38.28 -33.80
N ASP A 621 13.31 38.83 -32.71
CA ASP A 621 13.77 38.48 -31.37
C ASP A 621 13.20 37.13 -30.91
N SER A 622 11.93 36.87 -31.22
CA SER A 622 11.31 35.55 -31.01
C SER A 622 12.13 34.43 -31.66
N GLN A 623 12.57 34.63 -32.91
CA GLN A 623 13.41 33.68 -33.64
C GLN A 623 14.72 33.37 -32.89
N LYS A 624 15.45 34.38 -32.41
CA LYS A 624 16.71 34.18 -31.67
C LYS A 624 16.53 33.29 -30.44
N TYR A 625 15.40 33.40 -29.74
CA TYR A 625 15.10 32.57 -28.58
C TYR A 625 14.70 31.14 -28.98
N TYR A 626 13.93 30.96 -30.05
CA TYR A 626 13.67 29.61 -30.59
C TYR A 626 14.92 28.93 -31.15
N ASP A 627 15.84 29.67 -31.76
CA ASP A 627 17.13 29.14 -32.23
C ASP A 627 17.95 28.62 -31.05
N ARG A 628 17.98 29.35 -29.93
CA ARG A 628 18.59 28.88 -28.67
C ARG A 628 17.89 27.64 -28.12
N LEU A 629 16.56 27.59 -28.17
CA LEU A 629 15.79 26.39 -27.76
C LEU A 629 16.11 25.18 -28.64
N SER A 630 16.38 25.37 -29.93
CA SER A 630 16.69 24.30 -30.89
C SER A 630 18.02 23.58 -30.63
N SER A 631 18.92 24.17 -29.83
CA SER A 631 20.10 23.47 -29.32
C SER A 631 19.79 22.43 -28.22
N GLY A 632 18.57 22.43 -27.67
CA GLY A 632 18.07 21.45 -26.71
C GLY A 632 16.98 20.54 -27.30
N LYS A 633 16.36 19.69 -26.46
CA LYS A 633 15.23 18.84 -26.88
C LYS A 633 13.96 19.68 -27.02
N LEU A 634 13.49 19.84 -28.26
CA LEU A 634 12.22 20.50 -28.57
C LEU A 634 11.02 19.62 -28.19
N THR A 635 10.01 20.23 -27.58
CA THR A 635 8.71 19.61 -27.32
C THR A 635 7.73 19.86 -28.48
N ALA A 636 6.62 19.13 -28.53
CA ALA A 636 5.55 19.41 -29.49
C ALA A 636 5.03 20.85 -29.41
N ASN A 637 4.87 21.41 -28.20
CA ASN A 637 4.45 22.81 -28.04
C ASN A 637 5.49 23.81 -28.54
N ASP A 638 6.79 23.49 -28.45
CA ASP A 638 7.85 24.33 -29.02
C ASP A 638 7.72 24.38 -30.54
N LEU A 639 7.50 23.22 -31.17
CA LEU A 639 7.29 23.11 -32.61
C LEU A 639 6.03 23.85 -33.08
N ILE A 640 4.94 23.78 -32.32
CA ILE A 640 3.72 24.54 -32.61
C ILE A 640 4.01 26.05 -32.59
N ASN A 641 4.65 26.55 -31.55
CA ASN A 641 4.93 27.99 -31.45
C ASN A 641 5.97 28.48 -32.47
N MET A 642 6.96 27.66 -32.81
CA MET A 642 7.86 27.94 -33.94
C MET A 642 7.08 27.97 -35.26
N GLY A 643 6.10 27.09 -35.44
CA GLY A 643 5.20 27.11 -36.58
C GLY A 643 4.37 28.40 -36.63
N HIS A 644 3.84 28.87 -35.49
CA HIS A 644 3.17 30.16 -35.37
C HIS A 644 4.10 31.32 -35.78
N LEU A 645 5.35 31.31 -35.32
CA LEU A 645 6.34 32.30 -35.72
C LEU A 645 6.61 32.28 -37.24
N ALA A 646 6.86 31.11 -37.82
CA ALA A 646 7.08 30.96 -39.25
C ALA A 646 5.86 31.45 -40.06
N LEU A 647 4.66 31.18 -39.56
CA LEU A 647 3.42 31.64 -40.17
C LEU A 647 3.29 33.17 -40.13
N CYS A 648 3.58 33.80 -38.99
CA CYS A 648 3.61 35.27 -38.85
C CYS A 648 4.68 35.93 -39.74
N GLN A 649 5.77 35.24 -40.05
CA GLN A 649 6.80 35.69 -40.99
C GLN A 649 6.43 35.44 -42.47
N GLY A 650 5.30 34.78 -42.75
CA GLY A 650 4.85 34.44 -44.11
C GLY A 650 5.39 33.11 -44.66
N ASN A 651 6.20 32.39 -43.88
CA ASN A 651 6.82 31.11 -44.26
C ASN A 651 5.86 29.92 -44.06
N LYS A 652 4.74 29.93 -44.79
CA LYS A 652 3.65 28.93 -44.68
C LYS A 652 4.13 27.47 -44.80
N LYS A 653 5.08 27.19 -45.68
CA LYS A 653 5.61 25.84 -45.91
C LYS A 653 6.35 25.30 -44.69
N GLU A 654 7.14 26.15 -44.05
CA GLU A 654 7.89 25.81 -42.84
C GLU A 654 6.94 25.64 -41.64
N ALA A 655 5.95 26.54 -41.50
CA ALA A 655 4.93 26.43 -40.46
C ALA A 655 4.22 25.07 -40.47
N VAL A 656 3.77 24.61 -41.66
CA VAL A 656 3.12 23.30 -41.80
C VAL A 656 4.06 22.14 -41.45
N ASP A 657 5.35 22.20 -41.84
CA ASP A 657 6.31 21.16 -41.48
C ASP A 657 6.48 21.04 -39.95
N LEU A 658 6.56 22.18 -39.26
CA LEU A 658 6.69 22.24 -37.81
C LEU A 658 5.44 21.70 -37.10
N TYR A 659 4.24 22.08 -37.54
CA TYR A 659 2.99 21.52 -37.01
C TYR A 659 2.87 20.01 -37.27
N ARG A 660 3.32 19.53 -38.43
CA ARG A 660 3.34 18.10 -38.72
C ARG A 660 4.27 17.36 -37.76
N ARG A 661 5.46 17.90 -37.51
CA ARG A 661 6.42 17.30 -36.59
C ARG A 661 5.92 17.28 -35.14
N SER A 662 5.14 18.29 -34.72
CA SER A 662 4.54 18.29 -33.37
C SER A 662 3.49 17.20 -33.18
N ILE A 663 2.76 16.83 -34.24
CA ILE A 663 1.77 15.75 -34.20
C ILE A 663 2.46 14.37 -34.29
N ILE A 664 3.47 14.22 -35.15
CA ILE A 664 4.19 12.94 -35.34
C ILE A 664 5.04 12.56 -34.13
N SER A 665 5.49 13.52 -33.31
CA SER A 665 6.28 13.22 -32.11
C SER A 665 5.54 12.36 -31.08
N GLY A 666 4.21 12.29 -31.16
CA GLY A 666 3.35 11.55 -30.22
C GLY A 666 3.10 12.26 -28.89
N GLU A 667 3.68 13.44 -28.66
CA GLU A 667 3.50 14.21 -27.42
C GLU A 667 2.15 14.96 -27.38
N VAL A 668 1.58 15.31 -28.55
CA VAL A 668 0.31 16.04 -28.67
C VAL A 668 -0.57 15.37 -29.73
N THR A 669 -1.83 15.08 -29.37
CA THR A 669 -2.80 14.50 -30.31
C THR A 669 -3.28 15.54 -31.33
N LYS A 670 -3.84 15.08 -32.45
CA LYS A 670 -4.43 15.97 -33.47
C LYS A 670 -5.50 16.88 -32.87
N GLU A 671 -6.37 16.34 -32.02
CA GLU A 671 -7.43 17.10 -31.35
C GLU A 671 -6.85 18.19 -30.46
N LYS A 672 -5.82 17.85 -29.67
CA LYS A 672 -5.18 18.81 -28.77
C LYS A 672 -4.43 19.90 -29.53
N PHE A 673 -3.77 19.56 -30.64
CA PHE A 673 -3.18 20.53 -31.56
C PHE A 673 -4.23 21.51 -32.08
N MET A 674 -5.38 21.01 -32.55
CA MET A 674 -6.47 21.85 -33.06
C MET A 674 -7.01 22.81 -32.00
N THR A 675 -7.13 22.36 -30.74
CA THR A 675 -7.50 23.25 -29.63
C THR A 675 -6.48 24.37 -29.45
N ILE A 676 -5.18 24.04 -29.37
CA ILE A 676 -4.11 25.03 -29.19
C ILE A 676 -4.09 26.05 -30.35
N PHE A 677 -4.12 25.57 -31.59
CA PHE A 677 -4.13 26.43 -32.78
C PHE A 677 -5.36 27.34 -32.81
N SER A 678 -6.52 26.83 -32.38
CA SER A 678 -7.74 27.62 -32.28
C SER A 678 -7.65 28.71 -31.20
N ASP A 679 -7.06 28.40 -30.05
CA ASP A 679 -6.86 29.37 -28.96
C ASP A 679 -5.92 30.51 -29.40
N ASP A 680 -4.89 30.18 -30.17
CA ASP A 680 -3.89 31.13 -30.68
C ASP A 680 -4.31 31.87 -31.95
N LYS A 681 -5.43 31.49 -32.59
CA LYS A 681 -5.94 32.12 -33.83
C LYS A 681 -6.05 33.64 -33.72
N SER A 682 -6.55 34.14 -32.58
CA SER A 682 -6.69 35.58 -32.36
C SER A 682 -5.35 36.31 -32.39
N LEU A 683 -4.31 35.68 -31.84
CA LEU A 683 -2.95 36.21 -31.82
C LEU A 683 -2.31 36.19 -33.21
N LEU A 684 -2.50 35.10 -33.97
CA LEU A 684 -1.99 35.00 -35.34
C LEU A 684 -2.57 36.10 -36.25
N ILE A 685 -3.89 36.31 -36.15
CA ILE A 685 -4.57 37.35 -36.93
C ILE A 685 -4.08 38.75 -36.53
N SER A 686 -3.99 39.04 -35.22
CA SER A 686 -3.47 40.34 -34.77
C SER A 686 -2.00 40.56 -35.14
N SER A 687 -1.24 39.49 -35.33
CA SER A 687 0.15 39.49 -35.77
C SER A 687 0.32 39.58 -37.31
N GLY A 688 -0.77 39.75 -38.05
CA GLY A 688 -0.74 40.00 -39.50
C GLY A 688 -0.95 38.76 -40.38
N VAL A 689 -1.28 37.60 -39.81
CA VAL A 689 -1.65 36.40 -40.59
C VAL A 689 -3.05 36.58 -41.17
N ASN A 690 -3.20 36.31 -42.48
CA ASN A 690 -4.50 36.39 -43.13
C ASN A 690 -5.46 35.33 -42.55
N PRO A 691 -6.63 35.72 -42.02
CA PRO A 691 -7.59 34.77 -41.44
C PRO A 691 -8.08 33.70 -42.42
N ASP A 692 -8.10 34.00 -43.72
CA ASP A 692 -8.54 33.07 -44.77
C ASP A 692 -7.51 31.95 -45.02
N ASP A 693 -6.24 32.18 -44.69
CA ASP A 693 -5.18 31.18 -44.85
C ASP A 693 -5.20 30.11 -43.76
N LEU A 694 -5.68 30.45 -42.55
CA LEU A 694 -5.67 29.57 -41.39
C LEU A 694 -6.45 28.25 -41.59
N PRO A 695 -7.73 28.27 -42.03
CA PRO A 695 -8.45 27.02 -42.28
C PRO A 695 -7.83 26.21 -43.43
N ILE A 696 -7.30 26.87 -44.46
CA ILE A 696 -6.65 26.21 -45.60
C ILE A 696 -5.37 25.50 -45.17
N LEU A 697 -4.57 26.12 -44.29
CA LEU A 697 -3.34 25.53 -43.75
C LEU A 697 -3.63 24.32 -42.86
N LEU A 698 -4.67 24.42 -42.03
CA LEU A 698 -5.13 23.31 -41.19
C LEU A 698 -5.64 22.14 -42.04
N ASP A 699 -6.47 22.42 -43.04
CA ASP A 699 -6.97 21.41 -43.98
C ASP A 699 -5.80 20.75 -44.73
N TYR A 700 -4.83 21.53 -45.20
CA TYR A 700 -3.65 21.00 -45.87
C TYR A 700 -2.82 20.09 -44.94
N LEU A 701 -2.59 20.50 -43.69
CA LEU A 701 -1.87 19.71 -42.69
C LEU A 701 -2.59 18.39 -42.38
N LEU A 702 -3.91 18.45 -42.13
CA LEU A 702 -4.72 17.31 -41.73
C LEU A 702 -5.06 16.37 -42.91
N PHE A 703 -5.21 16.88 -44.12
CA PHE A 703 -5.52 16.05 -45.29
C PHE A 703 -4.28 15.36 -45.86
N THR A 704 -3.12 16.03 -45.84
CA THR A 704 -1.89 15.52 -46.45
C THR A 704 -1.15 14.53 -45.55
N PHE A 705 -1.34 14.62 -44.23
CA PHE A 705 -0.60 13.83 -43.24
C PHE A 705 -1.50 13.16 -42.18
N GLY A 706 -2.82 13.24 -42.34
CA GLY A 706 -3.81 12.72 -41.40
C GLY A 706 -4.22 11.29 -41.61
#